data_AF-D3BN69-F1
#
_entry.id   AF-D3BN69-F1
#
_cell.length_a   1.000
_cell.length_b   1.000
_cell.length_c   1.000
_cell.angle_alpha   90.00
_cell.angle_beta   90.00
_cell.angle_gamma   90.00
#
_symmetry.space_group_name_H-M   'P 1'
#
loop_
_entity.id
_entity.type
_entity.pdbx_description
1 polymer ?
#
loop_
_entity_poly.entity_id
_entity_poly.type
_entity_poly.pdbx_seq_one_letter_code
_entity_poly.pdbx_strand_id
1 'polypeptide(L)'
;MSSEKMFRIFEKCCEYMSINLFCEVAINGTLKHFKIIMETLPVKLLLSNQWISSIMENTTDGNRDIASYYIQLVRQRAYPDFQPFYNKKELPKISEHMHLGMYLYFIDNRGKIQQEFNQDVWNLFTGDLQKSLESNNYTISDWIIQHLQTMRELKKDFNLGINIPPMSLYVTDIDQHRNATGRFKVLQSMVDESKEYSSIIERFRKIAVFNALKSSNYDALLYLKEIYTTNILGKGLTSVVQYSLSNIRWIAQIVSEQYCEHINIIKKSLDNILVSSNVMETDSSVDNTNSNNEDSEFSKSIKSIWDSLKSSSLCYHSLSVSENEITQHFEQLHQYLITEEHKLKKSIINDKETIINYIDNNINKLKYIVNILKINNKLNNDIENNKSNDDDDNSDKDNSNDGMSIIEDTSSQYSTATIMESITSSSSLKSFIIDNNQTLFSDQYDPFNASELIKQHNNDRSLLLLDLIYKYNNQFKSSTITNSASSYQVTIKQHDFNQLNLLIDQSIKLSKKGTYIFTTHRDKGATLIDISNNNSIDEIYIDYNFYGTFQSIISIGEYIYLFGGHHNLGKWMKFSIKSKSIEKIGYLEGINDDFNISVCYDGLDHIYLVSGGKTNRIDRFNIKTMKFDHYHKLPKEYYSQVSTMIFKGALYSVSQDQNLIFKLDLANRTVTEQQIDTIPYTACHDNNGNFFIFDRTNARFIKYNVEDKQTVHLYYIPALDGRAYLRYYRESPTSSFIYSFGGVRYGNFKYSIEDNQCEPFLKNDNLERHWCGSIVINY
;
A
#
# COMPACT_ATOMS: atom_id res chain seq x y z
N MET A 1 14.67 15.07 3.20
CA MET A 1 15.22 16.43 3.36
C MET A 1 14.96 16.88 4.79
N SER A 2 15.98 17.36 5.53
CA SER A 2 15.79 17.78 6.92
C SER A 2 14.90 19.03 7.00
N SER A 3 13.98 19.05 7.98
CA SER A 3 13.02 20.13 8.26
C SER A 3 13.68 21.52 8.35
N GLU A 4 14.94 21.58 8.76
CA GLU A 4 15.72 22.80 8.94
C GLU A 4 16.11 23.48 7.62
N LYS A 5 16.26 22.73 6.52
CA LYS A 5 16.56 23.28 5.19
C LYS A 5 15.33 23.92 4.55
N MET A 6 14.13 23.35 4.76
CA MET A 6 12.87 23.98 4.36
C MET A 6 12.61 25.25 5.17
N PHE A 7 13.01 25.29 6.45
CA PHE A 7 12.77 26.45 7.31
C PHE A 7 13.62 27.68 6.95
N ARG A 8 14.87 27.48 6.48
CA ARG A 8 15.69 28.59 5.95
C ARG A 8 15.15 29.19 4.65
N ILE A 9 14.37 28.42 3.88
CA ILE A 9 13.65 28.89 2.71
C ILE A 9 12.39 29.64 3.15
N PHE A 10 11.68 29.15 4.17
CA PHE A 10 10.51 29.80 4.78
C PHE A 10 10.81 31.23 5.26
N GLU A 11 11.91 31.44 5.98
CA GLU A 11 12.30 32.77 6.50
C GLU A 11 12.56 33.81 5.40
N LYS A 12 12.93 33.37 4.19
CA LYS A 12 13.24 34.25 3.05
C LYS A 12 12.08 34.49 2.09
N CYS A 13 11.01 33.69 2.17
CA CYS A 13 9.95 33.65 1.15
C CYS A 13 8.53 33.78 1.72
N CYS A 14 8.37 34.12 3.00
CA CYS A 14 7.07 34.12 3.69
C CYS A 14 6.01 35.03 3.04
N GLU A 15 6.40 36.10 2.34
CA GLU A 15 5.48 37.00 1.63
C GLU A 15 4.93 36.43 0.31
N TYR A 16 5.47 35.31 -0.20
CA TYR A 16 5.18 34.80 -1.55
C TYR A 16 4.59 33.38 -1.58
N MET A 17 4.28 32.77 -0.42
CA MET A 17 3.75 31.40 -0.37
C MET A 17 2.22 31.33 -0.48
N SER A 18 1.75 30.25 -1.11
CA SER A 18 0.33 29.90 -1.12
C SER A 18 -0.12 29.37 0.25
N ILE A 19 -1.41 29.57 0.57
CA ILE A 19 -2.03 29.15 1.83
C ILE A 19 -1.85 27.63 2.08
N ASN A 20 -1.84 26.81 1.03
CA ASN A 20 -1.72 25.35 1.17
C ASN A 20 -0.32 24.90 1.59
N LEU A 21 0.75 25.48 1.00
CA LEU A 21 2.14 25.16 1.36
C LEU A 21 2.46 25.62 2.80
N PHE A 22 1.80 26.71 3.22
CA PHE A 22 1.86 27.21 4.58
C PHE A 22 1.19 26.28 5.60
N CYS A 23 0.02 25.72 5.27
CA CYS A 23 -0.67 24.72 6.10
C CYS A 23 0.20 23.47 6.30
N GLU A 24 0.92 23.03 5.26
CA GLU A 24 1.76 21.84 5.32
C GLU A 24 2.98 22.02 6.25
N VAL A 25 3.57 23.21 6.28
CA VAL A 25 4.66 23.57 7.21
C VAL A 25 4.15 23.70 8.65
N ALA A 26 2.93 24.21 8.85
CA ALA A 26 2.32 24.35 10.18
C ALA A 26 1.90 22.99 10.78
N ILE A 27 1.38 22.07 9.96
CA ILE A 27 0.95 20.73 10.38
C ILE A 27 2.15 19.84 10.73
N ASN A 28 3.27 19.99 10.02
CA ASN A 28 4.45 19.13 10.18
C ASN A 28 5.60 19.80 10.99
N GLY A 29 5.42 21.03 11.45
CA GLY A 29 6.44 21.82 12.14
C GLY A 29 6.39 21.71 13.67
N THR A 30 7.53 21.88 14.33
CA THR A 30 7.59 22.00 15.81
C THR A 30 6.93 23.30 16.32
N LEU A 31 6.56 23.36 17.61
CA LEU A 31 6.01 24.54 18.28
C LEU A 31 6.81 25.82 18.02
N LYS A 32 8.14 25.73 17.94
CA LYS A 32 9.03 26.87 17.66
C LYS A 32 8.73 27.49 16.29
N HIS A 33 8.49 26.66 15.27
CA HIS A 33 8.12 27.11 13.94
C HIS A 33 6.74 27.78 13.96
N PHE A 34 5.79 27.19 14.68
CA PHE A 34 4.44 27.74 14.83
C PHE A 34 4.42 29.12 15.50
N LYS A 35 5.25 29.36 16.53
CA LYS A 35 5.35 30.68 17.18
C LYS A 35 5.78 31.79 16.22
N ILE A 36 6.83 31.53 15.43
CA ILE A 36 7.38 32.48 14.45
C ILE A 36 6.33 32.82 13.37
N ILE A 37 5.61 31.79 12.90
CA ILE A 37 4.52 31.92 11.94
C ILE A 37 3.38 32.81 12.49
N MET A 38 2.97 32.56 13.72
CA MET A 38 1.85 33.26 14.36
C MET A 38 2.16 34.72 14.72
N GLU A 39 3.43 35.02 15.00
CA GLU A 39 3.87 36.38 15.28
C GLU A 39 3.87 37.27 14.03
N THR A 40 4.03 36.68 12.84
CA THR A 40 4.15 37.38 11.54
C THR A 40 2.82 37.55 10.78
N LEU A 41 1.76 36.81 11.14
CA LEU A 41 0.46 36.88 10.45
C LEU A 41 -0.47 38.02 10.94
N PRO A 42 -1.25 38.65 10.04
CA PRO A 42 -2.34 39.56 10.41
C PRO A 42 -3.46 38.85 11.18
N VAL A 43 -4.02 39.48 12.21
CA VAL A 43 -5.06 38.91 13.11
C VAL A 43 -6.29 38.38 12.37
N LYS A 44 -6.67 38.96 11.22
CA LYS A 44 -7.79 38.50 10.40
C LYS A 44 -7.60 37.11 9.78
N LEU A 45 -6.36 36.72 9.45
CA LEU A 45 -6.04 35.41 8.87
C LEU A 45 -5.99 34.32 9.94
N LEU A 46 -5.64 34.68 11.18
CA LEU A 46 -5.63 33.77 12.32
C LEU A 46 -7.01 33.16 12.60
N LEU A 47 -8.09 33.92 12.33
CA LEU A 47 -9.45 33.56 12.70
C LEU A 47 -10.24 32.80 11.61
N SER A 48 -9.59 32.30 10.56
CA SER A 48 -10.30 31.53 9.51
C SER A 48 -10.63 30.10 9.96
N ASN A 49 -11.89 29.71 9.80
CA ASN A 49 -12.44 28.46 10.36
C ASN A 49 -11.79 27.17 9.81
N GLN A 50 -11.30 27.19 8.57
CA GLN A 50 -10.65 26.01 7.97
C GLN A 50 -9.32 25.65 8.65
N TRP A 51 -8.61 26.64 9.19
CA TRP A 51 -7.29 26.45 9.79
C TRP A 51 -7.37 25.69 11.12
N ILE A 52 -8.36 26.03 11.93
CA ILE A 52 -8.56 25.47 13.27
C ILE A 52 -8.95 23.99 13.18
N SER A 53 -9.82 23.63 12.24
CA SER A 53 -10.24 22.23 12.06
C SER A 53 -9.06 21.32 11.68
N SER A 54 -8.21 21.72 10.73
CA SER A 54 -7.10 20.88 10.26
C SER A 54 -5.96 20.70 11.28
N ILE A 55 -5.70 21.69 12.14
CA ILE A 55 -4.72 21.55 13.22
C ILE A 55 -5.28 20.67 14.35
N MET A 56 -6.60 20.73 14.60
CA MET A 56 -7.27 20.04 15.71
C MET A 56 -7.58 18.57 15.42
N GLU A 57 -7.72 18.17 14.16
CA GLU A 57 -7.95 16.77 13.75
C GLU A 57 -6.71 15.87 13.90
N ASN A 58 -5.52 16.45 14.10
CA ASN A 58 -4.26 15.71 14.15
C ASN A 58 -3.75 15.58 15.60
N THR A 59 -3.89 14.40 16.21
CA THR A 59 -3.78 14.15 17.66
C THR A 59 -2.37 13.78 18.15
N THR A 60 -1.34 14.55 17.79
CA THR A 60 0.01 14.37 18.38
C THR A 60 0.20 15.28 19.61
N ASP A 61 1.01 14.87 20.58
CA ASP A 61 1.27 15.66 21.81
C ASP A 61 1.85 17.06 21.51
N GLY A 62 2.61 17.21 20.42
CA GLY A 62 3.11 18.51 19.95
C GLY A 62 2.00 19.50 19.53
N ASN A 63 0.83 18.99 19.13
CA ASN A 63 -0.29 19.82 18.70
C ASN A 63 -1.10 20.40 19.88
N ARG A 64 -1.01 19.80 21.09
CA ARG A 64 -1.62 20.37 22.30
C ARG A 64 -0.94 21.67 22.75
N ASP A 65 0.39 21.73 22.66
CA ASP A 65 1.14 22.94 23.01
C ASP A 65 0.92 24.05 21.96
N ILE A 66 0.83 23.67 20.69
CA ILE A 66 0.48 24.56 19.58
C ILE A 66 -0.91 25.16 19.78
N ALA A 67 -1.92 24.33 20.09
CA ALA A 67 -3.28 24.78 20.38
C ALA A 67 -3.33 25.69 21.62
N SER A 68 -2.59 25.35 22.69
CA SER A 68 -2.53 26.17 23.91
C SER A 68 -1.89 27.53 23.66
N TYR A 69 -0.81 27.58 22.87
CA TYR A 69 -0.16 28.84 22.49
C TYR A 69 -1.05 29.69 21.57
N TYR A 70 -1.73 29.08 20.60
CA TYR A 70 -2.71 29.75 19.75
C TYR A 70 -3.82 30.42 20.57
N ILE A 71 -4.39 29.71 21.55
CA ILE A 71 -5.42 30.25 22.46
C ILE A 71 -4.88 31.44 23.27
N GLN A 72 -3.65 31.38 23.78
CA GLN A 72 -3.03 32.53 24.47
C GLN A 72 -2.86 33.73 23.53
N LEU A 73 -2.43 33.50 22.29
CA LEU A 73 -2.18 34.57 21.33
C LEU A 73 -3.48 35.27 20.89
N VAL A 74 -4.56 34.51 20.67
CA VAL A 74 -5.89 35.06 20.39
C VAL A 74 -6.41 35.88 21.58
N ARG A 75 -6.20 35.40 22.83
CA ARG A 75 -6.54 36.16 24.04
C ARG A 75 -5.78 37.48 24.16
N GLN A 76 -4.53 37.53 23.72
CA GLN A 76 -3.70 38.73 23.78
C GLN A 76 -3.97 39.74 22.66
N ARG A 77 -4.39 39.28 21.48
CA ARG A 77 -4.52 40.10 20.26
C ARG A 77 -5.96 40.45 19.85
N ALA A 78 -6.98 39.79 20.39
CA ALA A 78 -8.37 40.14 20.11
C ALA A 78 -8.84 41.32 20.98
N TYR A 79 -9.34 42.39 20.36
CA TYR A 79 -9.92 43.55 21.06
C TYR A 79 -11.16 43.15 21.87
N PRO A 80 -11.41 43.77 23.04
CA PRO A 80 -12.57 43.49 23.88
C PRO A 80 -13.94 43.75 23.20
N ASP A 81 -13.97 44.50 22.08
CA ASP A 81 -15.22 44.89 21.40
C ASP A 81 -15.52 44.11 20.11
N PHE A 82 -14.84 42.99 19.85
CA PHE A 82 -15.06 42.22 18.63
C PHE A 82 -16.32 41.33 18.71
N GLN A 83 -17.34 41.61 17.89
CA GLN A 83 -18.46 40.70 17.62
C GLN A 83 -18.20 39.83 16.39
N PRO A 84 -18.15 38.49 16.48
CA PRO A 84 -17.95 37.64 15.31
C PRO A 84 -19.20 37.61 14.44
N PHE A 85 -19.04 37.67 13.12
CA PHE A 85 -20.10 37.44 12.15
C PHE A 85 -20.62 36.00 12.28
N TYR A 86 -21.88 35.81 12.66
CA TYR A 86 -22.52 34.50 12.76
C TYR A 86 -23.70 34.37 11.80
N ASN A 87 -23.60 33.43 10.86
CA ASN A 87 -24.73 32.97 10.06
C ASN A 87 -25.41 31.79 10.77
N LYS A 88 -26.69 31.98 11.14
CA LYS A 88 -27.49 31.07 12.00
C LYS A 88 -27.70 29.66 11.41
N LYS A 89 -27.41 29.45 10.12
CA LYS A 89 -27.60 28.16 9.42
C LYS A 89 -26.41 27.19 9.49
N GLU A 90 -25.21 27.63 9.85
CA GLU A 90 -24.02 26.76 9.83
C GLU A 90 -23.59 26.25 11.22
N LEU A 91 -24.16 26.79 12.29
CA LEU A 91 -23.85 26.42 13.68
C LEU A 91 -23.96 24.92 14.02
N PRO A 92 -24.96 24.14 13.52
CA PRO A 92 -25.10 22.74 13.88
C PRO A 92 -23.95 21.85 13.40
N LYS A 93 -23.28 22.22 12.30
CA LYS A 93 -22.09 21.49 11.80
C LYS A 93 -20.82 21.82 12.58
N ILE A 94 -20.79 22.97 13.24
CA ILE A 94 -19.63 23.46 14.01
C ILE A 94 -19.52 22.73 15.35
N SER A 95 -20.65 22.37 16.00
CA SER A 95 -20.62 21.71 17.32
C SER A 95 -20.19 20.24 17.29
N GLU A 96 -20.37 19.53 16.16
CA GLU A 96 -20.01 18.10 16.06
C GLU A 96 -18.48 17.86 16.05
N HIS A 97 -17.68 18.87 15.70
CA HIS A 97 -16.23 18.73 15.51
C HIS A 97 -15.38 19.66 16.40
N MET A 98 -16.00 20.35 17.36
CA MET A 98 -15.33 21.34 18.21
C MET A 98 -14.70 20.69 19.46
N HIS A 99 -13.41 20.93 19.71
CA HIS A 99 -12.77 20.48 20.95
C HIS A 99 -13.42 21.14 22.17
N LEU A 100 -13.69 20.34 23.21
CA LEU A 100 -14.42 20.74 24.44
C LEU A 100 -13.93 22.09 24.99
N GLY A 101 -12.61 22.30 25.07
CA GLY A 101 -12.00 23.58 25.53
C GLY A 101 -12.43 24.85 24.79
N MET A 102 -12.70 24.79 23.48
CA MET A 102 -13.19 25.95 22.72
C MET A 102 -14.70 26.12 22.86
N TYR A 103 -15.45 25.03 22.97
CA TYR A 103 -16.89 25.08 23.24
C TYR A 103 -17.13 25.76 24.60
N LEU A 104 -16.29 25.40 25.58
CA LEU A 104 -16.22 26.01 26.91
C LEU A 104 -15.91 27.52 26.87
N TYR A 105 -14.98 27.97 26.01
CA TYR A 105 -14.62 29.39 25.87
C TYR A 105 -15.75 30.25 25.28
N PHE A 106 -16.50 29.72 24.30
CA PHE A 106 -17.60 30.46 23.69
C PHE A 106 -18.82 30.59 24.60
N ILE A 107 -19.06 29.61 25.47
CA ILE A 107 -20.15 29.66 26.46
C ILE A 107 -19.76 30.55 27.65
N ASP A 108 -18.53 30.44 28.17
CA ASP A 108 -18.06 31.26 29.30
C ASP A 108 -18.03 32.78 28.98
N ASN A 109 -17.72 33.15 27.73
CA ASN A 109 -17.76 34.55 27.30
C ASN A 109 -19.17 35.08 26.99
N ARG A 110 -20.16 34.22 26.70
CA ARG A 110 -21.57 34.65 26.63
C ARG A 110 -22.13 34.98 28.01
N GLY A 111 -21.68 34.29 29.06
CA GLY A 111 -22.09 34.53 30.45
C GLY A 111 -21.48 35.79 31.10
N LYS A 112 -20.43 36.38 30.52
CA LYS A 112 -19.78 37.60 31.04
C LYS A 112 -20.38 38.90 30.51
N ILE A 113 -21.22 38.83 29.47
CA ILE A 113 -21.99 39.97 29.00
C ILE A 113 -23.23 40.06 29.90
N GLN A 114 -23.35 41.10 30.71
CA GLN A 114 -24.43 41.34 31.69
C GLN A 114 -25.82 41.49 31.05
N GLN A 115 -26.36 40.43 30.47
CA GLN A 115 -27.78 40.28 30.22
C GLN A 115 -28.22 38.89 30.64
N GLU A 116 -29.38 38.86 31.29
CA GLU A 116 -30.02 37.75 31.96
C GLU A 116 -29.91 36.43 31.17
N PHE A 117 -29.71 35.34 31.91
CA PHE A 117 -29.71 33.98 31.37
C PHE A 117 -31.10 33.66 30.83
N ASN A 118 -31.40 34.06 29.59
CA ASN A 118 -32.76 34.02 29.07
C ASN A 118 -33.20 32.60 28.65
N GLN A 119 -34.50 32.44 28.39
CA GLN A 119 -35.12 31.17 27.98
C GLN A 119 -34.48 30.57 26.71
N ASP A 120 -33.88 31.37 25.83
CA ASP A 120 -33.25 30.88 24.60
C ASP A 120 -31.96 30.12 24.89
N VAL A 121 -31.18 30.55 25.90
CA VAL A 121 -29.97 29.84 26.33
C VAL A 121 -30.34 28.48 26.96
N TRP A 122 -31.43 28.44 27.73
CA TRP A 122 -31.95 27.20 28.31
C TRP A 122 -32.50 26.23 27.25
N ASN A 123 -33.23 26.74 26.26
CA ASN A 123 -33.73 25.95 25.13
C ASN A 123 -32.59 25.38 24.28
N LEU A 124 -31.47 26.10 24.18
CA LEU A 124 -30.27 25.61 23.49
C LEU A 124 -29.61 24.47 24.28
N PHE A 125 -29.39 24.66 25.59
CA PHE A 125 -28.82 23.63 26.47
C PHE A 125 -29.63 22.33 26.45
N THR A 126 -30.96 22.44 26.51
CA THR A 126 -31.86 21.29 26.46
C THR A 126 -31.87 20.62 25.08
N GLY A 127 -31.84 21.40 23.99
CA GLY A 127 -31.72 20.89 22.62
C GLY A 127 -30.41 20.16 22.34
N ASP A 128 -29.29 20.67 22.86
CA ASP A 128 -27.97 20.07 22.68
C ASP A 128 -27.78 18.84 23.58
N LEU A 129 -28.31 18.87 24.81
CA LEU A 129 -28.37 17.68 25.66
C LEU A 129 -29.22 16.58 24.99
N GLN A 130 -30.35 16.93 24.39
CA GLN A 130 -31.20 15.98 23.65
C GLN A 130 -30.45 15.35 22.48
N LYS A 131 -29.81 16.14 21.62
CA LYS A 131 -29.03 15.62 20.47
C LYS A 131 -27.84 14.78 20.92
N SER A 132 -27.18 15.16 22.00
CA SER A 132 -26.07 14.40 22.59
C SER A 132 -26.53 13.02 23.08
N LEU A 133 -27.71 12.96 23.71
CA LEU A 133 -28.31 11.70 24.16
C LEU A 133 -28.82 10.84 22.99
N GLU A 134 -29.37 11.45 21.94
CA GLU A 134 -29.83 10.77 20.72
C GLU A 134 -28.66 10.19 19.90
N SER A 135 -27.49 10.84 19.93
CA SER A 135 -26.27 10.41 19.24
C SER A 135 -25.35 9.51 20.08
N ASN A 136 -25.74 9.17 21.32
CA ASN A 136 -24.93 8.40 22.28
C ASN A 136 -23.56 9.03 22.61
N ASN A 137 -23.42 10.36 22.57
CA ASN A 137 -22.19 11.06 22.92
C ASN A 137 -22.18 11.44 24.43
N TYR A 138 -21.87 10.46 25.27
CA TYR A 138 -22.07 10.58 26.73
C TYR A 138 -21.13 11.59 27.41
N THR A 139 -19.96 11.88 26.84
CA THR A 139 -18.99 12.83 27.41
C THR A 139 -19.53 14.27 27.43
N ILE A 140 -20.28 14.67 26.39
CA ILE A 140 -20.90 16.00 26.32
C ILE A 140 -22.11 16.07 27.27
N SER A 141 -22.90 15.00 27.33
CA SER A 141 -24.05 14.91 28.25
C SER A 141 -23.64 14.98 29.72
N ASP A 142 -22.61 14.22 30.12
CA ASP A 142 -22.11 14.20 31.51
C ASP A 142 -21.59 15.57 31.94
N TRP A 143 -20.90 16.29 31.05
CA TRP A 143 -20.42 17.63 31.35
C TRP A 143 -21.55 18.66 31.46
N ILE A 144 -22.56 18.62 30.57
CA ILE A 144 -23.72 19.53 30.66
C ILE A 144 -24.42 19.35 32.01
N ILE A 145 -24.59 18.10 32.46
CA ILE A 145 -25.19 17.79 33.76
C ILE A 145 -24.31 18.32 34.91
N GLN A 146 -23.00 18.05 34.87
CA GLN A 146 -22.08 18.50 35.91
C GLN A 146 -21.98 20.03 35.98
N HIS A 147 -21.99 20.72 34.85
CA HIS A 147 -21.95 22.17 34.78
C HIS A 147 -23.24 22.82 35.32
N LEU A 148 -24.41 22.24 35.02
CA LEU A 148 -25.68 22.67 35.60
C LEU A 148 -25.70 22.48 37.13
N GLN A 149 -25.05 21.43 37.64
CA GLN A 149 -24.86 21.21 39.08
C GLN A 149 -23.89 22.24 39.69
N THR A 150 -22.74 22.51 39.06
CA THR A 150 -21.78 23.53 39.53
C THR A 150 -22.41 24.93 39.55
N MET A 151 -23.18 25.29 38.53
CA MET A 151 -23.95 26.55 38.49
C MET A 151 -24.96 26.66 39.64
N ARG A 152 -25.52 25.54 40.10
CA ARG A 152 -26.41 25.48 41.27
C ARG A 152 -25.65 25.64 42.58
N GLU A 153 -24.44 25.10 42.70
CA GLU A 153 -23.60 25.26 43.89
C GLU A 153 -23.06 26.68 44.03
N LEU A 154 -22.78 27.35 42.91
CA LEU A 154 -22.35 28.75 42.85
C LEU A 154 -23.48 29.77 43.09
N LYS A 155 -24.71 29.30 43.31
CA LYS A 155 -25.93 30.11 43.46
C LYS A 155 -26.04 30.88 44.79
N LYS A 156 -24.95 31.14 45.48
CA LYS A 156 -24.98 32.03 46.66
C LYS A 156 -25.00 33.52 46.32
N ASP A 157 -24.59 33.94 45.11
CA ASP A 157 -24.43 35.38 44.81
C ASP A 157 -25.05 35.88 43.48
N PHE A 158 -25.84 35.07 42.76
CA PHE A 158 -26.49 35.52 41.52
C PHE A 158 -28.02 35.60 41.64
N ASN A 159 -28.56 36.82 41.57
CA ASN A 159 -29.99 37.11 41.55
C ASN A 159 -30.55 36.86 40.13
N LEU A 160 -30.70 35.58 39.77
CA LEU A 160 -31.35 35.16 38.53
C LEU A 160 -32.86 35.11 38.77
N GLY A 161 -33.65 35.92 38.06
CA GLY A 161 -35.12 35.93 38.09
C GLY A 161 -35.79 34.67 37.51
N ILE A 162 -35.11 33.52 37.55
CA ILE A 162 -35.55 32.24 37.01
C ILE A 162 -35.39 31.18 38.10
N ASN A 163 -36.50 30.56 38.49
CA ASN A 163 -36.51 29.42 39.41
C ASN A 163 -35.99 28.18 38.67
N ILE A 164 -34.69 27.90 38.80
CA ILE A 164 -34.11 26.62 38.40
C ILE A 164 -34.71 25.53 39.32
N PRO A 165 -35.43 24.53 38.80
CA PRO A 165 -36.01 23.47 39.63
C PRO A 165 -34.90 22.64 40.30
N PRO A 166 -35.12 22.10 41.51
CA PRO A 166 -34.18 21.15 42.09
C PRO A 166 -34.01 19.94 41.16
N MET A 167 -32.81 19.39 41.12
CA MET A 167 -32.55 18.04 40.60
C MET A 167 -31.91 17.26 41.73
N SER A 168 -32.51 16.17 42.17
CA SER A 168 -31.89 15.22 43.09
C SER A 168 -31.25 14.09 42.29
N LEU A 169 -29.95 14.18 42.02
CA LEU A 169 -29.15 13.13 41.38
C LEU A 169 -27.89 12.95 42.21
N TYR A 170 -27.77 11.81 42.92
CA TYR A 170 -26.56 11.45 43.64
C TYR A 170 -25.55 10.82 42.67
N VAL A 171 -24.27 11.19 42.83
CA VAL A 171 -23.13 10.76 41.97
C VAL A 171 -22.97 9.24 41.89
N THR A 172 -23.50 8.48 42.86
CA THR A 172 -23.44 7.01 42.89
C THR A 172 -24.39 6.31 41.90
N ASP A 173 -25.33 7.01 41.27
CA ASP A 173 -26.25 6.43 40.27
C ASP A 173 -25.71 6.51 38.82
N ILE A 174 -24.55 7.15 38.62
CA ILE A 174 -23.99 7.42 37.28
C ILE A 174 -23.50 6.13 36.58
N ASP A 175 -23.03 5.14 37.32
CA ASP A 175 -22.60 3.85 36.75
C ASP A 175 -23.77 2.99 36.24
N GLN A 176 -25.01 3.25 36.68
CA GLN A 176 -26.20 2.53 36.20
C GLN A 176 -26.77 3.11 34.88
N HIS A 177 -26.22 4.21 34.36
CA HIS A 177 -26.77 4.93 33.20
C HIS A 177 -26.41 4.34 31.81
N ARG A 178 -25.73 3.19 31.76
CA ARG A 178 -25.44 2.51 30.48
C ARG A 178 -26.59 1.64 29.94
N ASN A 179 -27.63 1.36 30.74
CA ASN A 179 -28.82 0.64 30.26
C ASN A 179 -30.04 1.57 30.09
N ALA A 180 -31.03 1.14 29.29
CA ALA A 180 -32.21 1.94 28.99
C ALA A 180 -32.95 2.37 30.27
N THR A 181 -33.06 1.50 31.27
CA THR A 181 -33.73 1.76 32.55
C THR A 181 -33.14 2.96 33.30
N GLY A 182 -31.82 3.15 33.26
CA GLY A 182 -31.14 4.33 33.81
C GLY A 182 -31.53 5.64 33.11
N ARG A 183 -31.74 5.61 31.79
CA ARG A 183 -32.19 6.77 30.99
C ARG A 183 -33.62 7.20 31.36
N PHE A 184 -34.48 6.24 31.69
CA PHE A 184 -35.86 6.52 32.11
C PHE A 184 -35.96 7.13 33.51
N LYS A 185 -35.10 6.71 34.45
CA LYS A 185 -35.08 7.28 35.80
C LYS A 185 -34.72 8.78 35.81
N VAL A 186 -33.79 9.19 34.93
CA VAL A 186 -33.39 10.60 34.75
C VAL A 186 -34.53 11.44 34.15
N LEU A 187 -35.23 10.91 33.15
CA LEU A 187 -36.40 11.59 32.57
C LEU A 187 -37.58 11.66 33.56
N GLN A 188 -37.76 10.65 34.41
CA GLN A 188 -38.83 10.61 35.41
C GLN A 188 -38.57 11.57 36.59
N SER A 189 -37.33 11.70 37.07
CA SER A 189 -37.00 12.69 38.12
C SER A 189 -37.21 14.13 37.64
N MET A 190 -36.96 14.40 36.36
CA MET A 190 -37.30 15.69 35.72
C MET A 190 -38.81 15.94 35.61
N VAL A 191 -39.63 14.87 35.55
CA VAL A 191 -41.09 14.93 35.42
C VAL A 191 -41.77 15.13 36.78
N ASP A 192 -41.30 14.47 37.84
CA ASP A 192 -41.98 14.45 39.15
C ASP A 192 -41.79 15.75 39.97
N GLU A 193 -40.77 16.56 39.66
CA GLU A 193 -40.47 17.82 40.35
C GLU A 193 -41.04 19.08 39.64
N SER A 194 -41.78 18.91 38.54
CA SER A 194 -42.32 20.00 37.70
C SER A 194 -43.86 20.00 37.66
N LYS A 195 -44.49 20.76 38.57
CA LYS A 195 -45.98 20.86 38.59
C LYS A 195 -46.55 21.84 37.56
N GLU A 196 -45.75 22.68 36.92
CA GLU A 196 -46.22 23.75 36.02
C GLU A 196 -46.24 23.39 34.52
N TYR A 197 -45.79 22.19 34.12
CA TYR A 197 -45.60 21.87 32.69
C TYR A 197 -46.23 20.53 32.26
N SER A 198 -47.52 20.36 32.56
CA SER A 198 -48.32 19.16 32.26
C SER A 198 -48.24 18.67 30.80
N SER A 199 -48.27 19.58 29.81
CA SER A 199 -48.25 19.21 28.38
C SER A 199 -46.89 18.71 27.87
N ILE A 200 -45.80 19.21 28.44
CA ILE A 200 -44.42 18.80 28.10
C ILE A 200 -44.12 17.44 28.72
N ILE A 201 -44.56 17.24 29.96
CA ILE A 201 -44.48 15.96 30.68
C ILE A 201 -45.21 14.85 29.90
N GLU A 202 -46.42 15.10 29.41
CA GLU A 202 -47.20 14.15 28.61
C GLU A 202 -46.46 13.73 27.31
N ARG A 203 -45.72 14.68 26.70
CA ARG A 203 -44.94 14.44 25.48
C ARG A 203 -43.70 13.59 25.76
N PHE A 204 -42.97 13.88 26.84
CA PHE A 204 -41.84 13.06 27.25
C PHE A 204 -42.25 11.65 27.63
N ARG A 205 -43.39 11.47 28.33
CA ARG A 205 -43.96 10.15 28.64
C ARG A 205 -44.24 9.31 27.39
N LYS A 206 -44.81 9.91 26.34
CA LYS A 206 -45.09 9.23 25.06
C LYS A 206 -43.81 8.83 24.32
N ILE A 207 -42.80 9.71 24.30
CA ILE A 207 -41.50 9.45 23.68
C ILE A 207 -40.76 8.33 24.43
N ALA A 208 -40.85 8.34 25.75
CA ALA A 208 -40.27 7.33 26.62
C ALA A 208 -40.90 5.95 26.29
N VAL A 209 -42.22 5.82 26.29
CA VAL A 209 -42.91 4.57 25.89
C VAL A 209 -42.53 4.11 24.47
N PHE A 210 -42.45 5.04 23.51
CA PHE A 210 -42.07 4.73 22.13
C PHE A 210 -40.63 4.19 22.02
N ASN A 211 -39.68 4.74 22.78
CA ASN A 211 -38.29 4.28 22.78
C ASN A 211 -38.10 2.93 23.49
N ALA A 212 -38.85 2.66 24.56
CA ALA A 212 -38.85 1.33 25.21
C ALA A 212 -39.37 0.25 24.24
N LEU A 213 -40.43 0.55 23.49
CA LEU A 213 -40.98 -0.37 22.48
C LEU A 213 -40.02 -0.57 21.30
N LYS A 214 -39.44 0.51 20.76
CA LYS A 214 -38.49 0.45 19.64
C LYS A 214 -37.23 -0.36 19.98
N SER A 215 -36.79 -0.35 21.23
CA SER A 215 -35.58 -1.05 21.69
C SER A 215 -35.82 -2.47 22.19
N SER A 216 -37.07 -2.96 22.22
CA SER A 216 -37.44 -4.28 22.76
C SER A 216 -36.93 -4.54 24.20
N ASN A 217 -36.83 -3.49 25.03
CA ASN A 217 -36.30 -3.61 26.39
C ASN A 217 -37.42 -3.96 27.39
N TYR A 218 -37.44 -5.22 27.83
CA TYR A 218 -38.49 -5.78 28.70
C TYR A 218 -38.52 -5.15 30.10
N ASP A 219 -37.37 -4.86 30.70
CA ASP A 219 -37.29 -4.27 32.05
C ASP A 219 -37.79 -2.82 32.07
N ALA A 220 -37.51 -2.05 31.01
CA ALA A 220 -38.05 -0.71 30.84
C ALA A 220 -39.58 -0.73 30.70
N LEU A 221 -40.15 -1.72 30.00
CA LEU A 221 -41.60 -1.88 29.87
C LEU A 221 -42.26 -2.31 31.19
N LEU A 222 -41.61 -3.15 32.00
CA LEU A 222 -42.10 -3.52 33.33
C LEU A 222 -42.12 -2.32 34.29
N TYR A 223 -41.06 -1.51 34.27
CA TYR A 223 -40.96 -0.29 35.08
C TYR A 223 -42.02 0.76 34.70
N LEU A 224 -42.28 0.96 33.40
CA LEU A 224 -43.33 1.85 32.93
C LEU A 224 -44.75 1.37 33.31
N LYS A 225 -44.94 0.05 33.43
CA LYS A 225 -46.20 -0.58 33.89
C LYS A 225 -46.48 -0.32 35.37
N GLU A 226 -45.44 -0.23 36.20
CA GLU A 226 -45.59 0.06 37.64
C GLU A 226 -45.89 1.54 37.92
N ILE A 227 -45.47 2.45 37.04
CA ILE A 227 -45.55 3.91 37.26
C ILE A 227 -46.82 4.53 36.66
N TYR A 228 -47.35 3.98 35.57
CA TYR A 228 -48.53 4.56 34.90
C TYR A 228 -49.78 3.72 35.12
N THR A 229 -50.90 4.38 35.40
CA THR A 229 -52.20 3.70 35.49
C THR A 229 -52.50 2.97 34.17
N THR A 230 -53.07 1.76 34.28
CA THR A 230 -53.38 0.84 33.18
C THR A 230 -54.14 1.47 32.01
N ASN A 231 -54.83 2.59 32.24
CA ASN A 231 -55.59 3.34 31.24
C ASN A 231 -54.70 4.11 30.22
N ILE A 232 -53.49 4.54 30.62
CA ILE A 232 -52.56 5.28 29.73
C ILE A 232 -51.77 4.31 28.83
N LEU A 233 -51.31 3.20 29.40
CA LEU A 233 -50.67 2.12 28.66
C LEU A 233 -51.64 1.47 27.65
N GLY A 234 -52.90 1.26 28.04
CA GLY A 234 -53.94 0.73 27.14
C GLY A 234 -54.23 1.64 25.94
N LYS A 235 -54.35 2.96 26.14
CA LYS A 235 -54.58 3.91 25.04
C LYS A 235 -53.35 4.11 24.15
N GLY A 236 -52.15 4.08 24.72
CA GLY A 236 -50.88 4.12 23.97
C GLY A 236 -50.69 2.90 23.09
N LEU A 237 -50.87 1.69 23.64
CA LEU A 237 -50.76 0.42 22.89
C LEU A 237 -51.84 0.29 21.81
N THR A 238 -53.08 0.69 22.09
CA THR A 238 -54.17 0.64 21.09
C THR A 238 -53.90 1.59 19.91
N SER A 239 -53.37 2.78 20.18
CA SER A 239 -53.01 3.76 19.14
C SER A 239 -51.81 3.30 18.31
N VAL A 240 -50.80 2.70 18.94
CA VAL A 240 -49.62 2.15 18.24
C VAL A 240 -49.99 0.91 17.42
N VAL A 241 -50.85 0.02 17.94
CA VAL A 241 -51.29 -1.18 17.22
C VAL A 241 -52.23 -0.85 16.07
N GLN A 242 -53.15 0.11 16.20
CA GLN A 242 -54.00 0.58 15.08
C GLN A 242 -53.19 1.32 14.01
N TYR A 243 -52.23 2.16 14.39
CA TYR A 243 -51.34 2.85 13.46
C TYR A 243 -50.41 1.86 12.73
N SER A 244 -49.90 0.85 13.45
CA SER A 244 -49.04 -0.18 12.87
C SER A 244 -49.81 -1.16 11.98
N LEU A 245 -51.01 -1.61 12.34
CA LEU A 245 -51.81 -2.51 11.51
C LEU A 245 -52.31 -1.84 10.22
N SER A 246 -52.64 -0.55 10.27
CA SER A 246 -53.07 0.21 9.09
C SER A 246 -51.90 0.47 8.14
N ASN A 247 -50.71 0.80 8.67
CA ASN A 247 -49.50 0.93 7.87
C ASN A 247 -48.96 -0.41 7.38
N ILE A 248 -49.07 -1.50 8.16
CA ILE A 248 -48.63 -2.84 7.72
C ILE A 248 -49.55 -3.37 6.62
N ARG A 249 -50.87 -3.15 6.66
CA ARG A 249 -51.76 -3.53 5.54
C ARG A 249 -51.48 -2.72 4.28
N TRP A 250 -51.27 -1.41 4.41
CA TRP A 250 -50.98 -0.53 3.28
C TRP A 250 -49.59 -0.80 2.68
N ILE A 251 -48.58 -1.02 3.53
CA ILE A 251 -47.22 -1.40 3.11
C ILE A 251 -47.21 -2.82 2.56
N ALA A 252 -47.91 -3.79 3.15
CA ALA A 252 -47.96 -5.16 2.61
C ALA A 252 -48.64 -5.24 1.24
N GLN A 253 -49.66 -4.41 0.99
CA GLN A 253 -50.33 -4.35 -0.31
C GLN A 253 -49.43 -3.69 -1.38
N ILE A 254 -48.76 -2.58 -1.04
CA ILE A 254 -47.79 -1.91 -1.93
C ILE A 254 -46.55 -2.78 -2.17
N VAL A 255 -46.04 -3.46 -1.14
CA VAL A 255 -44.88 -4.35 -1.24
C VAL A 255 -45.23 -5.63 -2.01
N SER A 256 -46.43 -6.20 -1.86
CA SER A 256 -46.78 -7.42 -2.58
C SER A 256 -47.03 -7.22 -4.08
N GLU A 257 -47.49 -6.03 -4.51
CA GLU A 257 -47.81 -5.78 -5.92
C GLU A 257 -46.64 -5.14 -6.70
N GLN A 258 -45.86 -4.23 -6.09
CA GLN A 258 -44.70 -3.63 -6.79
C GLN A 258 -43.37 -4.36 -6.55
N TYR A 259 -43.11 -4.94 -5.39
CA TYR A 259 -41.81 -5.61 -5.15
C TYR A 259 -41.78 -7.05 -5.65
N CYS A 260 -42.90 -7.76 -5.75
CA CYS A 260 -42.89 -9.15 -6.23
C CYS A 260 -42.51 -9.26 -7.71
N GLU A 261 -42.93 -8.31 -8.57
CA GLU A 261 -42.45 -8.26 -9.95
C GLU A 261 -40.95 -7.97 -10.03
N HIS A 262 -40.46 -6.99 -9.26
CA HIS A 262 -39.03 -6.67 -9.21
C HIS A 262 -38.20 -7.83 -8.64
N ILE A 263 -38.68 -8.52 -7.61
CA ILE A 263 -38.01 -9.70 -7.02
C ILE A 263 -38.00 -10.86 -8.02
N ASN A 264 -39.07 -11.08 -8.78
CA ASN A 264 -39.10 -12.10 -9.82
C ASN A 264 -38.19 -11.76 -11.00
N ILE A 265 -38.10 -10.48 -11.38
CA ILE A 265 -37.15 -9.99 -12.40
C ILE A 265 -35.70 -10.14 -11.92
N ILE A 266 -35.42 -9.82 -10.64
CA ILE A 266 -34.09 -10.00 -10.02
C ILE A 266 -33.76 -11.49 -9.94
N LYS A 267 -34.68 -12.35 -9.47
CA LYS A 267 -34.50 -13.81 -9.45
C LYS A 267 -34.23 -14.35 -10.85
N LYS A 268 -35.05 -13.99 -11.83
CA LYS A 268 -34.86 -14.43 -13.22
C LYS A 268 -33.55 -13.93 -13.82
N SER A 269 -33.13 -12.70 -13.48
CA SER A 269 -31.82 -12.16 -13.88
C SER A 269 -30.66 -12.93 -13.22
N LEU A 270 -30.75 -13.24 -11.93
CA LEU A 270 -29.76 -14.03 -11.20
C LEU A 270 -29.68 -15.49 -11.70
N ASP A 271 -30.82 -16.12 -11.94
CA ASP A 271 -30.91 -17.48 -12.48
C ASP A 271 -30.33 -17.53 -13.90
N ASN A 272 -30.61 -16.53 -14.74
CA ASN A 272 -30.02 -16.43 -16.07
C ASN A 272 -28.49 -16.23 -16.01
N ILE A 273 -27.95 -15.49 -15.04
CA ILE A 273 -26.50 -15.31 -14.85
C ILE A 273 -25.83 -16.64 -14.45
N LEU A 274 -26.48 -17.43 -13.58
CA LEU A 274 -25.97 -18.74 -13.15
C LEU A 274 -26.04 -19.79 -14.26
N VAL A 275 -27.04 -19.73 -15.14
CA VAL A 275 -27.19 -20.69 -16.25
C VAL A 275 -26.28 -20.32 -17.43
N SER A 276 -26.13 -19.03 -17.75
CA SER A 276 -25.27 -18.57 -18.87
C SER A 276 -23.77 -18.69 -18.60
N SER A 277 -23.34 -18.72 -17.33
CA SER A 277 -21.92 -18.87 -16.98
C SER A 277 -21.38 -20.30 -17.14
N ASN A 278 -22.24 -21.31 -17.30
CA ASN A 278 -21.84 -22.72 -17.45
C ASN A 278 -21.90 -23.25 -18.89
N VAL A 279 -22.33 -22.44 -19.86
CA VAL A 279 -22.41 -22.84 -21.28
C VAL A 279 -21.39 -22.04 -22.09
N MET A 280 -20.12 -22.40 -21.94
CA MET A 280 -19.16 -22.21 -23.02
C MET A 280 -18.66 -23.59 -23.45
N GLU A 281 -18.68 -23.80 -24.76
CA GLU A 281 -18.29 -25.02 -25.50
C GLU A 281 -19.36 -26.11 -25.60
N THR A 282 -20.27 -25.99 -26.58
CA THR A 282 -20.42 -27.01 -27.62
C THR A 282 -21.27 -26.48 -28.79
N ASP A 283 -20.80 -26.76 -29.99
CA ASP A 283 -21.44 -26.45 -31.27
C ASP A 283 -22.90 -26.90 -31.33
N SER A 284 -23.78 -26.05 -31.86
CA SER A 284 -24.46 -26.27 -33.14
C SER A 284 -25.74 -25.45 -33.29
N SER A 285 -26.01 -25.18 -34.57
CA SER A 285 -27.10 -24.47 -35.23
C SER A 285 -28.52 -24.54 -34.65
N VAL A 286 -29.34 -23.57 -35.11
CA VAL A 286 -30.82 -23.49 -35.12
C VAL A 286 -31.37 -22.80 -33.84
N ASP A 287 -32.21 -21.77 -33.82
CA ASP A 287 -33.04 -21.06 -34.83
C ASP A 287 -33.32 -19.60 -34.37
N ASN A 288 -33.62 -18.70 -35.31
CA ASN A 288 -33.91 -17.28 -35.09
C ASN A 288 -35.27 -17.05 -34.40
N THR A 289 -35.28 -16.71 -33.11
CA THR A 289 -36.38 -15.94 -32.51
C THR A 289 -35.84 -14.67 -31.85
N ASN A 290 -36.13 -13.54 -32.49
CA ASN A 290 -35.87 -12.17 -32.04
C ASN A 290 -36.60 -11.86 -30.72
N SER A 291 -36.06 -12.32 -29.59
CA SER A 291 -36.42 -11.75 -28.29
C SER A 291 -35.45 -10.62 -27.99
N ASN A 292 -35.94 -9.38 -28.09
CA ASN A 292 -35.23 -8.19 -27.61
C ASN A 292 -35.00 -8.34 -26.09
N ASN A 293 -33.89 -8.98 -25.72
CA ASN A 293 -33.42 -9.04 -24.34
C ASN A 293 -32.84 -7.66 -24.02
N GLU A 294 -33.66 -6.83 -23.39
CA GLU A 294 -33.16 -5.68 -22.64
C GLU A 294 -32.27 -6.23 -21.50
N ASP A 295 -30.96 -6.22 -21.72
CA ASP A 295 -29.98 -6.44 -20.66
C ASP A 295 -30.27 -5.46 -19.53
N SER A 296 -30.84 -5.97 -18.43
CA SER A 296 -31.23 -5.16 -17.28
C SER A 296 -30.01 -4.39 -16.77
N GLU A 297 -30.17 -3.15 -16.31
CA GLU A 297 -29.07 -2.35 -15.71
C GLU A 297 -28.33 -3.12 -14.61
N PHE A 298 -29.04 -4.02 -13.94
CA PHE A 298 -28.50 -4.93 -12.94
C PHE A 298 -27.46 -5.92 -13.52
N SER A 299 -27.71 -6.50 -14.70
CA SER A 299 -26.75 -7.39 -15.39
C SER A 299 -25.46 -6.64 -15.78
N LYS A 300 -25.59 -5.40 -16.27
CA LYS A 300 -24.44 -4.52 -16.58
C LYS A 300 -23.65 -4.19 -15.32
N SER A 301 -24.34 -3.92 -14.21
CA SER A 301 -23.72 -3.66 -12.90
C SER A 301 -22.95 -4.89 -12.38
N ILE A 302 -23.54 -6.09 -12.42
CA ILE A 302 -22.85 -7.33 -12.02
C ILE A 302 -21.61 -7.57 -12.89
N LYS A 303 -21.73 -7.42 -14.21
CA LYS A 303 -20.60 -7.58 -15.12
C LYS A 303 -19.48 -6.58 -14.83
N SER A 304 -19.83 -5.31 -14.60
CA SER A 304 -18.89 -4.26 -14.20
C SER A 304 -18.18 -4.59 -12.88
N ILE A 305 -18.93 -5.06 -11.86
CA ILE A 305 -18.35 -5.50 -10.58
C ILE A 305 -17.41 -6.68 -10.80
N TRP A 306 -17.80 -7.67 -11.60
CA TRP A 306 -16.97 -8.83 -11.92
C TRP A 306 -15.68 -8.44 -12.65
N ASP A 307 -15.77 -7.60 -13.67
CA ASP A 307 -14.62 -7.10 -14.44
C ASP A 307 -13.68 -6.27 -13.54
N SER A 308 -14.25 -5.48 -12.61
CA SER A 308 -13.50 -4.76 -11.58
C SER A 308 -12.79 -5.69 -10.60
N LEU A 309 -13.47 -6.73 -10.11
CA LEU A 309 -12.88 -7.75 -9.23
C LEU A 309 -11.75 -8.51 -9.94
N LYS A 310 -11.96 -8.90 -11.20
CA LYS A 310 -10.96 -9.57 -12.03
C LYS A 310 -9.74 -8.68 -12.25
N SER A 311 -9.95 -7.40 -12.59
CA SER A 311 -8.86 -6.43 -12.76
C SER A 311 -8.09 -6.18 -11.45
N SER A 312 -8.80 -6.07 -10.33
CA SER A 312 -8.21 -5.91 -9.00
C SER A 312 -7.40 -7.13 -8.57
N SER A 313 -7.90 -8.34 -8.86
CA SER A 313 -7.20 -9.60 -8.57
C SER A 313 -5.93 -9.75 -9.42
N LEU A 314 -5.98 -9.41 -10.71
CA LEU A 314 -4.80 -9.39 -11.58
C LEU A 314 -3.75 -8.37 -11.09
N CYS A 315 -4.19 -7.20 -10.66
CA CYS A 315 -3.31 -6.19 -10.06
C CYS A 315 -2.64 -6.71 -8.78
N TYR A 316 -3.41 -7.30 -7.87
CA TYR A 316 -2.89 -7.92 -6.65
C TYR A 316 -1.84 -9.00 -6.96
N HIS A 317 -2.12 -9.89 -7.93
CA HIS A 317 -1.17 -10.91 -8.33
C HIS A 317 0.11 -10.31 -8.92
N SER A 318 0.00 -9.28 -9.76
CA SER A 318 1.17 -8.55 -10.29
C SER A 318 2.01 -7.89 -9.18
N LEU A 319 1.37 -7.34 -8.15
CA LEU A 319 2.04 -6.78 -6.98
C LEU A 319 2.75 -7.88 -6.17
N SER A 320 2.09 -9.01 -5.96
CA SER A 320 2.68 -10.17 -5.28
C SER A 320 3.89 -10.75 -6.04
N VAL A 321 3.84 -10.80 -7.37
CA VAL A 321 5.00 -11.18 -8.19
C VAL A 321 6.15 -10.19 -7.98
N SER A 322 5.88 -8.88 -8.02
CA SER A 322 6.91 -7.85 -7.81
C SER A 322 7.49 -7.90 -6.38
N GLU A 323 6.66 -8.17 -5.38
CA GLU A 323 7.08 -8.40 -4.00
C GLU A 323 8.02 -9.61 -3.90
N ASN A 324 7.66 -10.73 -4.52
CA ASN A 324 8.50 -11.93 -4.56
C ASN A 324 9.84 -11.71 -5.28
N GLU A 325 9.88 -10.93 -6.36
CA GLU A 325 11.13 -10.55 -7.04
C GLU A 325 12.05 -9.75 -6.12
N ILE A 326 11.51 -8.82 -5.34
CA ILE A 326 12.27 -8.08 -4.32
C ILE A 326 12.83 -9.05 -3.27
N THR A 327 12.00 -9.96 -2.75
CA THR A 327 12.42 -10.97 -1.76
C THR A 327 13.54 -11.86 -2.30
N GLN A 328 13.40 -12.38 -3.52
CA GLN A 328 14.40 -13.24 -4.16
C GLN A 328 15.74 -12.50 -4.36
N HIS A 329 15.71 -11.22 -4.74
CA HIS A 329 16.94 -10.42 -4.89
C HIS A 329 17.71 -10.32 -3.57
N PHE A 330 17.03 -10.02 -2.46
CA PHE A 330 17.67 -9.95 -1.15
C PHE A 330 18.11 -11.33 -0.62
N GLU A 331 17.38 -12.40 -0.95
CA GLU A 331 17.79 -13.76 -0.63
C GLU A 331 19.11 -14.13 -1.32
N GLN A 332 19.27 -13.81 -2.60
CA GLN A 332 20.52 -14.02 -3.33
C GLN A 332 21.70 -13.26 -2.70
N LEU A 333 21.48 -11.99 -2.34
CA LEU A 333 22.50 -11.19 -1.65
C LEU A 333 22.88 -11.82 -0.31
N HIS A 334 21.91 -12.30 0.47
CA HIS A 334 22.15 -12.97 1.75
C HIS A 334 22.97 -14.27 1.58
N GLN A 335 22.63 -15.11 0.60
CA GLN A 335 23.37 -16.34 0.30
C GLN A 335 24.83 -16.06 -0.11
N TYR A 336 25.06 -14.98 -0.87
CA TYR A 336 26.41 -14.54 -1.22
C TYR A 336 27.21 -14.15 0.02
N LEU A 337 26.62 -13.39 0.95
CA LEU A 337 27.28 -12.99 2.20
C LEU A 337 27.62 -14.19 3.09
N ILE A 338 26.71 -15.16 3.22
CA ILE A 338 26.97 -16.43 3.94
C ILE A 338 28.17 -17.18 3.32
N THR A 339 28.24 -17.22 1.99
CA THR A 339 29.33 -17.93 1.30
C THR A 339 30.69 -17.28 1.57
N GLU A 340 30.78 -15.95 1.52
CA GLU A 340 32.02 -15.23 1.83
C GLU A 340 32.40 -15.36 3.32
N GLU A 341 31.43 -15.40 4.23
CA GLU A 341 31.68 -15.70 5.65
C GLU A 341 32.32 -17.08 5.84
N HIS A 342 31.74 -18.12 5.24
CA HIS A 342 32.28 -19.48 5.31
C HIS A 342 33.69 -19.58 4.72
N LYS A 343 33.94 -18.89 3.62
CA LYS A 343 35.27 -18.83 2.97
C LYS A 343 36.32 -18.21 3.89
N LEU A 344 35.99 -17.14 4.60
CA LEU A 344 36.88 -16.53 5.60
C LEU A 344 37.12 -17.44 6.81
N LYS A 345 36.10 -18.17 7.26
CA LYS A 345 36.20 -19.11 8.39
C LYS A 345 36.94 -20.41 8.05
N LYS A 346 37.00 -20.79 6.77
CA LYS A 346 37.49 -22.10 6.32
C LYS A 346 38.90 -22.45 6.83
N SER A 347 39.86 -21.53 6.74
CA SER A 347 41.22 -21.81 7.22
C SER A 347 41.28 -22.01 8.73
N ILE A 348 40.53 -21.20 9.49
CA ILE A 348 40.45 -21.31 10.95
C ILE A 348 39.80 -22.64 11.36
N ILE A 349 38.74 -23.06 10.66
CA ILE A 349 38.08 -24.35 10.91
C ILE A 349 39.04 -25.50 10.63
N ASN A 350 39.74 -25.50 9.48
CA ASN A 350 40.70 -26.53 9.13
C ASN A 350 41.86 -26.63 10.15
N ASP A 351 42.38 -25.49 10.61
CA ASP A 351 43.43 -25.47 11.64
C ASP A 351 42.90 -25.97 12.99
N LYS A 352 41.67 -25.61 13.38
CA LYS A 352 41.01 -26.14 14.58
C LYS A 352 40.87 -27.66 14.51
N GLU A 353 40.40 -28.21 13.39
CA GLU A 353 40.29 -29.65 13.18
C GLU A 353 41.65 -30.34 13.24
N THR A 354 42.68 -29.73 12.65
CA THR A 354 44.07 -30.22 12.71
C THR A 354 44.58 -30.27 14.16
N ILE A 355 44.30 -29.22 14.95
CA ILE A 355 44.67 -29.15 16.37
C ILE A 355 43.88 -30.18 17.19
N ILE A 356 42.59 -30.35 16.94
CA ILE A 356 41.74 -31.37 17.59
C ILE A 356 42.33 -32.76 17.35
N ASN A 357 42.60 -33.12 16.09
CA ASN A 357 43.21 -34.39 15.74
C ASN A 357 44.58 -34.59 16.41
N TYR A 358 45.37 -33.51 16.53
CA TYR A 358 46.65 -33.54 17.22
C TYR A 358 46.50 -33.78 18.73
N ILE A 359 45.54 -33.12 19.37
CA ILE A 359 45.23 -33.30 20.80
C ILE A 359 44.76 -34.73 21.05
N ASP A 360 43.83 -35.25 20.25
CA ASP A 360 43.33 -36.62 20.38
C ASP A 360 44.45 -37.64 20.23
N ASN A 361 45.36 -37.45 19.26
CA ASN A 361 46.54 -38.28 19.09
C ASN A 361 47.47 -38.27 20.31
N ASN A 362 47.70 -37.10 20.92
CA ASN A 362 48.54 -36.99 22.11
C ASN A 362 47.87 -37.53 23.37
N ILE A 363 46.56 -37.37 23.50
CA ILE A 363 45.77 -37.98 24.57
C ILE A 363 45.85 -39.50 24.48
N ASN A 364 45.74 -40.06 23.27
CA ASN A 364 45.93 -41.49 23.07
C ASN A 364 47.35 -41.93 23.45
N LYS A 365 48.40 -41.21 23.05
CA LYS A 365 49.78 -41.49 23.51
C LYS A 365 49.89 -41.49 25.03
N LEU A 366 49.31 -40.48 25.67
CA LEU A 366 49.32 -40.34 27.13
C LEU A 366 48.59 -41.49 27.82
N LYS A 367 47.43 -41.93 27.31
CA LYS A 367 46.71 -43.11 27.82
C LYS A 367 47.60 -44.34 27.85
N TYR A 368 48.35 -44.59 26.78
CA TYR A 368 49.27 -45.72 26.72
C TYR A 368 50.39 -45.60 27.77
N ILE A 369 51.01 -44.43 27.91
CA ILE A 369 52.06 -44.21 28.92
C ILE A 369 51.51 -44.41 30.33
N VAL A 370 50.34 -43.84 30.65
CA VAL A 370 49.70 -43.99 31.96
C VAL A 370 49.42 -45.46 32.24
N ASN A 371 48.97 -46.23 31.25
CA ASN A 371 48.74 -47.66 31.41
C ASN A 371 50.03 -48.46 31.64
N ILE A 372 51.13 -48.13 30.96
CA ILE A 372 52.45 -48.74 31.25
C ILE A 372 52.86 -48.46 32.70
N LEU A 373 52.67 -47.23 33.18
CA LEU A 373 52.98 -46.86 34.57
C LEU A 373 52.10 -47.63 35.56
N LYS A 374 50.79 -47.75 35.30
CA LYS A 374 49.86 -48.53 36.12
C LYS A 374 50.30 -49.99 36.21
N ILE A 375 50.63 -50.63 35.08
CA ILE A 375 51.11 -52.02 35.04
C ILE A 375 52.42 -52.17 35.81
N ASN A 376 53.40 -51.28 35.59
CA ASN A 376 54.69 -51.33 36.28
C ASN A 376 54.55 -51.14 37.81
N ASN A 377 53.63 -50.29 38.26
CA ASN A 377 53.34 -50.11 39.68
C ASN A 377 52.65 -51.34 40.28
N LYS A 378 51.73 -51.97 39.55
CA LYS A 378 51.08 -53.22 39.98
C LYS A 378 52.12 -54.33 40.19
N LEU A 379 53.04 -54.50 39.24
CA LEU A 379 54.14 -55.47 39.33
C LEU A 379 55.06 -55.21 40.52
N ASN A 380 55.31 -53.94 40.87
CA ASN A 380 56.10 -53.57 42.05
C ASN A 380 55.44 -54.04 43.35
N ASN A 381 54.15 -53.79 43.48
CA ASN A 381 53.39 -54.13 44.69
C ASN A 381 53.25 -55.66 44.86
N ASP A 382 53.12 -56.41 43.77
CA ASP A 382 53.06 -57.87 43.81
C ASP A 382 54.38 -58.52 44.28
N ILE A 383 55.53 -57.85 44.10
CA ILE A 383 56.84 -58.32 44.56
C ILE A 383 57.03 -58.06 46.06
N GLU A 384 56.55 -56.92 46.58
CA GLU A 384 56.65 -56.60 48.01
C GLU A 384 55.73 -57.48 48.86
N ASN A 385 54.53 -57.82 48.35
CA ASN A 385 53.58 -58.67 49.08
C ASN A 385 53.94 -60.16 49.09
N ASN A 386 54.80 -60.65 48.18
CA ASN A 386 55.23 -62.05 48.15
C ASN A 386 56.41 -62.37 49.09
N LYS A 387 56.87 -61.41 49.90
CA LYS A 387 57.99 -61.61 50.85
C LYS A 387 57.58 -61.76 52.33
N SER A 388 56.29 -61.71 52.65
CA SER A 388 55.80 -61.93 54.01
C SER A 388 54.69 -62.99 54.01
N ASN A 389 55.10 -64.26 54.10
CA ASN A 389 54.29 -65.35 54.61
C ASN A 389 55.25 -66.38 55.20
N ASP A 390 55.63 -66.15 56.45
CA ASP A 390 55.49 -67.15 57.51
C ASP A 390 54.84 -66.42 58.70
N ASP A 391 53.87 -67.09 59.31
CA ASP A 391 53.14 -66.76 60.53
C ASP A 391 51.83 -65.95 60.41
N ASP A 392 50.76 -66.75 60.28
CA ASP A 392 49.63 -66.87 61.22
C ASP A 392 48.56 -65.76 61.36
N ASP A 393 47.35 -66.28 61.25
CA ASP A 393 46.10 -65.92 61.91
C ASP A 393 45.25 -64.73 61.43
N ASN A 394 44.12 -65.12 60.81
CA ASN A 394 42.76 -64.66 61.11
C ASN A 394 42.57 -63.19 61.50
N SER A 395 42.08 -62.38 60.55
CA SER A 395 40.84 -61.65 60.79
C SER A 395 40.20 -61.17 59.50
N ASP A 396 39.00 -61.70 59.26
CA ASP A 396 37.98 -61.12 58.39
C ASP A 396 37.80 -59.64 58.73
N LYS A 397 38.26 -58.76 57.84
CA LYS A 397 37.75 -57.40 57.74
C LYS A 397 37.48 -57.09 56.28
N ASP A 398 36.24 -57.41 55.90
CA ASP A 398 35.50 -56.79 54.80
C ASP A 398 35.60 -55.27 54.93
N ASN A 399 36.59 -54.68 54.24
CA ASN A 399 36.63 -53.27 53.94
C ASN A 399 36.05 -53.09 52.54
N SER A 400 34.74 -53.31 52.42
CA SER A 400 33.96 -52.91 51.25
C SER A 400 33.94 -51.38 51.20
N ASN A 401 34.93 -50.79 50.53
CA ASN A 401 34.97 -49.37 50.22
C ASN A 401 33.99 -49.10 49.05
N ASP A 402 32.70 -49.35 49.30
CA ASP A 402 31.57 -49.36 48.35
C ASP A 402 30.96 -47.96 48.18
N GLY A 403 31.78 -46.92 48.29
CA GLY A 403 31.35 -45.51 48.28
C GLY A 403 31.79 -44.72 47.06
N MET A 404 32.41 -45.34 46.05
CA MET A 404 32.81 -44.62 44.84
C MET A 404 31.61 -44.52 43.91
N SER A 405 30.92 -43.39 43.95
CA SER A 405 29.77 -43.11 43.07
C SER A 405 30.16 -43.38 41.62
N ILE A 406 29.48 -44.33 40.99
CA ILE A 406 29.59 -44.61 39.57
C ILE A 406 29.12 -43.34 38.86
N ILE A 407 30.06 -42.52 38.39
CA ILE A 407 29.75 -41.39 37.53
C ILE A 407 29.15 -41.98 36.25
N GLU A 408 27.93 -41.54 35.90
CA GLU A 408 27.29 -41.98 34.66
C GLU A 408 28.16 -41.62 33.46
N ASP A 409 28.49 -42.65 32.68
CA ASP A 409 29.34 -42.59 31.52
C ASP A 409 28.63 -41.86 30.37
N THR A 410 28.68 -40.53 30.40
CA THR A 410 28.03 -39.68 29.39
C THR A 410 28.98 -39.39 28.25
N SER A 411 28.50 -39.54 27.01
CA SER A 411 29.31 -39.32 25.79
C SER A 411 29.92 -37.92 25.70
N SER A 412 29.39 -36.94 26.43
CA SER A 412 29.92 -35.58 26.55
C SER A 412 31.28 -35.52 27.25
N GLN A 413 31.58 -36.40 28.20
CA GLN A 413 32.83 -36.39 28.97
C GLN A 413 34.05 -36.75 28.11
N TYR A 414 33.83 -37.41 26.97
CA TYR A 414 34.87 -37.77 26.01
C TYR A 414 34.99 -36.78 24.84
N SER A 415 34.22 -35.70 24.83
CA SER A 415 34.34 -34.71 23.77
C SER A 415 35.69 -34.00 23.86
N THR A 416 36.34 -33.75 22.71
CA THR A 416 37.64 -33.06 22.69
C THR A 416 37.58 -31.69 23.38
N ALA A 417 36.42 -31.01 23.32
CA ALA A 417 36.20 -29.75 24.03
C ALA A 417 36.33 -29.89 25.56
N THR A 418 35.68 -30.91 26.15
CA THR A 418 35.76 -31.20 27.59
C THR A 418 37.16 -31.63 28.01
N ILE A 419 37.84 -32.43 27.17
CA ILE A 419 39.23 -32.83 27.40
C ILE A 419 40.15 -31.61 27.39
N MET A 420 40.00 -30.72 26.41
CA MET A 420 40.77 -29.47 26.33
C MET A 420 40.53 -28.58 27.55
N GLU A 421 39.28 -28.42 27.97
CA GLU A 421 38.92 -27.67 29.16
C GLU A 421 39.61 -28.26 30.41
N SER A 422 39.57 -29.59 30.56
CA SER A 422 40.24 -30.30 31.65
C SER A 422 41.77 -30.14 31.63
N ILE A 423 42.39 -30.18 30.45
CA ILE A 423 43.84 -29.90 30.31
C ILE A 423 44.15 -28.48 30.79
N THR A 424 43.33 -27.49 30.43
CA THR A 424 43.58 -26.09 30.79
C THR A 424 43.28 -25.78 32.26
N SER A 425 42.33 -26.50 32.88
CA SER A 425 41.97 -26.33 34.29
C SER A 425 42.90 -27.10 35.23
N SER A 426 43.57 -28.14 34.73
CA SER A 426 44.54 -28.93 35.49
C SER A 426 45.82 -28.14 35.73
N SER A 427 46.23 -28.04 37.00
CA SER A 427 47.48 -27.36 37.37
C SER A 427 48.74 -28.15 37.02
N SER A 428 48.62 -29.47 36.83
CA SER A 428 49.73 -30.36 36.49
C SER A 428 49.26 -31.58 35.68
N LEU A 429 50.20 -32.27 35.02
CA LEU A 429 49.91 -33.57 34.39
C LEU A 429 49.37 -34.60 35.38
N LYS A 430 49.88 -34.59 36.62
CA LYS A 430 49.44 -35.51 37.67
C LYS A 430 47.99 -35.23 38.09
N SER A 431 47.63 -33.96 38.30
CA SER A 431 46.23 -33.59 38.62
C SER A 431 45.32 -33.96 37.45
N PHE A 432 45.73 -33.67 36.21
CA PHE A 432 44.97 -34.06 35.02
C PHE A 432 44.68 -35.57 34.96
N ILE A 433 45.68 -36.42 35.22
CA ILE A 433 45.50 -37.87 35.22
C ILE A 433 44.57 -38.31 36.36
N ILE A 434 44.69 -37.73 37.55
CA ILE A 434 43.86 -38.05 38.72
C ILE A 434 42.41 -37.65 38.48
N ASP A 435 42.20 -36.41 38.05
CA ASP A 435 40.87 -35.82 37.83
C ASP A 435 40.11 -36.55 36.71
N ASN A 436 40.83 -37.21 35.80
CA ASN A 436 40.26 -38.00 34.71
C ASN A 436 40.53 -39.51 34.84
N ASN A 437 40.85 -40.01 36.04
CA ASN A 437 41.17 -41.42 36.24
C ASN A 437 39.95 -42.33 36.06
N GLN A 438 38.74 -41.82 36.32
CA GLN A 438 37.50 -42.58 36.13
C GLN A 438 36.99 -42.55 34.68
N THR A 439 37.49 -41.62 33.86
CA THR A 439 37.01 -41.40 32.48
C THR A 439 38.12 -41.72 31.47
N LEU A 440 38.96 -40.75 31.10
CA LEU A 440 40.00 -40.87 30.08
C LEU A 440 41.01 -41.98 30.37
N PHE A 441 41.35 -42.19 31.64
CA PHE A 441 42.35 -43.17 32.08
C PHE A 441 41.75 -44.33 32.86
N SER A 442 40.47 -44.65 32.66
CA SER A 442 39.80 -45.72 33.39
C SER A 442 40.51 -47.06 33.23
N ASP A 443 40.50 -47.87 34.29
CA ASP A 443 41.12 -49.21 34.29
C ASP A 443 40.43 -50.20 33.33
N GLN A 444 39.25 -49.82 32.82
CA GLN A 444 38.55 -50.58 31.79
C GLN A 444 39.23 -50.46 30.41
N TYR A 445 40.03 -49.42 30.19
CA TYR A 445 40.81 -49.25 28.98
C TYR A 445 42.19 -49.91 29.12
N ASP A 446 42.27 -51.20 28.78
CA ASP A 446 43.50 -51.98 28.76
C ASP A 446 43.97 -52.24 27.30
N PRO A 447 44.69 -51.29 26.67
CA PRO A 447 45.13 -51.42 25.29
C PRO A 447 46.18 -52.52 25.09
N PHE A 448 46.76 -53.04 26.17
CA PHE A 448 47.83 -54.04 26.11
C PHE A 448 47.35 -55.45 26.48
N ASN A 449 46.12 -55.59 26.98
CA ASN A 449 45.67 -56.81 27.66
C ASN A 449 46.70 -57.25 28.72
N ALA A 450 46.96 -56.37 29.69
CA ALA A 450 47.93 -56.53 30.75
C ALA A 450 47.85 -57.90 31.43
N SER A 451 46.63 -58.43 31.64
CA SER A 451 46.42 -59.73 32.26
C SER A 451 47.01 -60.90 31.45
N GLU A 452 46.98 -60.80 30.12
CA GLU A 452 47.54 -61.80 29.21
C GLU A 452 49.06 -61.62 29.09
N LEU A 453 49.55 -60.38 29.04
CA LEU A 453 50.98 -60.11 28.95
C LEU A 453 51.77 -60.51 30.20
N ILE A 454 51.19 -60.31 31.38
CA ILE A 454 51.81 -60.76 32.64
C ILE A 454 52.04 -62.27 32.62
N LYS A 455 51.07 -63.04 32.08
CA LYS A 455 51.19 -64.50 31.94
C LYS A 455 52.26 -64.92 30.93
N GLN A 456 52.36 -64.21 29.79
CA GLN A 456 53.29 -64.56 28.71
C GLN A 456 54.76 -64.40 29.13
N HIS A 457 55.07 -63.44 30.00
CA HIS A 457 56.44 -63.13 30.41
C HIS A 457 56.88 -63.80 31.72
N ASN A 458 56.14 -64.79 32.24
CA ASN A 458 56.44 -65.51 33.49
C ASN A 458 56.75 -64.57 34.68
N ASN A 459 56.05 -63.44 34.78
CA ASN A 459 56.32 -62.39 35.76
C ASN A 459 57.73 -61.75 35.68
N ASP A 460 58.48 -61.92 34.59
CA ASP A 460 59.72 -61.17 34.34
C ASP A 460 59.37 -59.72 34.00
N ARG A 461 59.53 -58.87 35.01
CA ARG A 461 59.24 -57.44 34.93
C ARG A 461 60.05 -56.73 33.85
N SER A 462 61.33 -57.08 33.69
CA SER A 462 62.22 -56.39 32.77
C SER A 462 61.82 -56.69 31.32
N LEU A 463 61.47 -57.93 31.02
CA LEU A 463 60.98 -58.33 29.70
C LEU A 463 59.60 -57.75 29.38
N LEU A 464 58.67 -57.78 30.35
CA LEU A 464 57.33 -57.20 30.19
C LEU A 464 57.38 -55.69 29.96
N LEU A 465 58.19 -54.96 30.74
CA LEU A 465 58.36 -53.52 30.55
C LEU A 465 58.99 -53.20 29.20
N LEU A 466 59.98 -54.00 28.77
CA LEU A 466 60.60 -53.84 27.46
C LEU A 466 59.59 -54.09 26.32
N ASP A 467 58.73 -55.11 26.42
CA ASP A 467 57.67 -55.39 25.44
C ASP A 467 56.61 -54.27 25.39
N LEU A 468 56.19 -53.76 26.54
CA LEU A 468 55.28 -52.62 26.62
C LEU A 468 55.86 -51.36 25.97
N ILE A 469 57.14 -51.05 26.22
CA ILE A 469 57.86 -49.94 25.60
C ILE A 469 58.01 -50.17 24.09
N TYR A 470 58.31 -51.40 23.68
CA TYR A 470 58.42 -51.77 22.27
C TYR A 470 57.10 -51.59 21.52
N LYS A 471 55.98 -52.06 22.08
CA LYS A 471 54.64 -51.90 21.52
C LYS A 471 54.24 -50.43 21.41
N TYR A 472 54.46 -49.65 22.48
CA TYR A 472 54.26 -48.20 22.45
C TYR A 472 55.06 -47.53 21.33
N ASN A 473 56.37 -47.82 21.23
CA ASN A 473 57.23 -47.21 20.21
C ASN A 473 56.84 -47.61 18.78
N ASN A 474 56.35 -48.83 18.58
CA ASN A 474 55.87 -49.28 17.27
C ASN A 474 54.57 -48.60 16.88
N GLN A 475 53.65 -48.40 17.82
CA GLN A 475 52.37 -47.74 17.55
C GLN A 475 52.51 -46.24 17.26
N PHE A 476 53.49 -45.57 17.88
CA PHE A 476 53.66 -44.12 17.78
C PHE A 476 54.91 -43.68 17.02
N LYS A 477 55.48 -44.58 16.19
CA LYS A 477 56.73 -44.33 15.46
C LYS A 477 56.57 -43.17 14.45
N SER A 478 57.25 -42.05 14.75
CA SER A 478 57.58 -40.96 13.83
C SER A 478 56.41 -40.10 13.28
N SER A 479 55.45 -39.71 14.11
CA SER A 479 54.62 -38.52 13.80
C SER A 479 55.24 -37.26 14.42
N THR A 480 56.40 -36.82 13.92
CA THR A 480 56.98 -35.53 14.32
C THR A 480 56.18 -34.43 13.64
N ILE A 481 54.97 -34.16 14.14
CA ILE A 481 54.11 -33.10 13.62
C ILE A 481 54.66 -31.80 14.20
N THR A 482 55.39 -31.05 13.39
CA THR A 482 55.79 -29.68 13.71
C THR A 482 54.55 -28.79 13.59
N ASN A 483 53.85 -28.57 14.70
CA ASN A 483 52.76 -27.61 14.76
C ASN A 483 53.33 -26.19 14.69
N SER A 484 53.38 -25.61 13.49
CA SER A 484 53.49 -24.16 13.35
C SER A 484 52.15 -23.56 13.71
N ALA A 485 52.00 -23.07 14.94
CA ALA A 485 50.77 -22.40 15.37
C ALA A 485 50.56 -21.13 14.52
N SER A 486 49.61 -21.17 13.58
CA SER A 486 49.17 -20.02 12.81
C SER A 486 48.48 -19.03 13.76
N SER A 487 49.06 -17.85 13.99
CA SER A 487 48.35 -16.77 14.68
C SER A 487 47.46 -16.03 13.70
N TYR A 488 46.13 -16.11 13.88
CA TYR A 488 45.16 -15.36 13.09
C TYR A 488 44.92 -13.99 13.69
N GLN A 489 45.05 -12.92 12.90
CA GLN A 489 44.65 -11.57 13.27
C GLN A 489 43.49 -11.11 12.39
N VAL A 490 42.31 -10.91 12.98
CA VAL A 490 41.13 -10.39 12.27
C VAL A 490 41.11 -8.88 12.40
N THR A 491 41.21 -8.17 11.27
CA THR A 491 41.02 -6.71 11.23
C THR A 491 39.69 -6.41 10.58
N ILE A 492 38.74 -5.87 11.37
CA ILE A 492 37.42 -5.49 10.87
C ILE A 492 37.42 -3.99 10.63
N LYS A 493 37.28 -3.58 9.36
CA LYS A 493 37.00 -2.19 9.02
C LYS A 493 35.51 -1.92 9.21
N GLN A 494 35.16 -0.76 9.77
CA GLN A 494 33.77 -0.33 9.86
C GLN A 494 33.17 -0.27 8.45
N HIS A 495 32.00 -0.87 8.25
CA HIS A 495 31.33 -0.87 6.96
C HIS A 495 30.87 0.53 6.58
N ASP A 496 31.11 0.91 5.33
CA ASP A 496 30.51 2.09 4.73
C ASP A 496 29.12 1.72 4.20
N PHE A 497 28.13 1.83 5.08
CA PHE A 497 26.74 1.58 4.72
C PHE A 497 26.22 2.51 3.60
N ASN A 498 26.85 3.67 3.37
CA ASN A 498 26.44 4.53 2.25
C ASN A 498 26.80 3.91 0.91
N GLN A 499 27.99 3.31 0.81
CA GLN A 499 28.41 2.61 -0.40
C GLN A 499 27.52 1.38 -0.64
N LEU A 500 27.16 0.64 0.41
CA LEU A 500 26.23 -0.49 0.29
C LEU A 500 24.84 -0.04 -0.15
N ASN A 501 24.29 1.04 0.44
CA ASN A 501 23.00 1.59 0.04
C ASN A 501 23.01 2.03 -1.43
N LEU A 502 24.08 2.66 -1.89
CA LEU A 502 24.24 3.03 -3.30
C LEU A 502 24.26 1.81 -4.23
N LEU A 503 24.91 0.71 -3.82
CA LEU A 503 24.90 -0.54 -4.58
C LEU A 503 23.50 -1.17 -4.60
N ILE A 504 22.77 -1.13 -3.47
CA ILE A 504 21.39 -1.63 -3.40
C ILE A 504 20.48 -0.81 -4.32
N ASP A 505 20.52 0.53 -4.23
CA ASP A 505 19.73 1.44 -5.06
C ASP A 505 20.01 1.29 -6.56
N GLN A 506 21.23 0.89 -6.92
CA GLN A 506 21.62 0.59 -8.30
C GLN A 506 21.17 -0.81 -8.74
N SER A 507 21.12 -1.77 -7.80
CA SER A 507 20.78 -3.16 -8.08
C SER A 507 19.28 -3.42 -8.21
N ILE A 508 18.45 -2.69 -7.47
CA ILE A 508 17.00 -2.84 -7.47
C ILE A 508 16.33 -1.48 -7.35
N LYS A 509 15.36 -1.22 -8.22
CA LYS A 509 14.60 0.03 -8.21
C LYS A 509 13.12 -0.26 -8.38
N LEU A 510 12.34 0.04 -7.36
CA LEU A 510 10.89 0.03 -7.43
C LEU A 510 10.42 1.37 -8.01
N SER A 511 9.93 1.37 -9.24
CA SER A 511 9.24 2.52 -9.83
C SER A 511 7.79 2.17 -10.07
N LYS A 512 6.89 3.00 -9.53
CA LYS A 512 5.46 2.94 -9.89
C LYS A 512 5.36 3.30 -11.36
N LYS A 513 4.84 2.38 -12.18
CA LYS A 513 4.54 2.67 -13.58
C LYS A 513 3.44 3.73 -13.62
N GLY A 514 3.79 4.91 -14.11
CA GLY A 514 2.85 5.97 -14.43
C GLY A 514 2.29 5.72 -15.83
N THR A 515 1.05 6.14 -16.03
CA THR A 515 0.55 6.29 -17.39
C THR A 515 0.45 7.77 -17.70
N TYR A 516 1.07 8.16 -18.79
CA TYR A 516 1.17 9.54 -19.22
C TYR A 516 0.54 9.73 -20.58
N ILE A 517 -0.14 10.85 -20.76
CA ILE A 517 -0.47 11.36 -22.08
C ILE A 517 0.49 12.51 -22.37
N PHE A 518 1.32 12.34 -23.41
CA PHE A 518 2.15 13.41 -23.93
C PHE A 518 1.42 14.05 -25.11
N THR A 519 1.08 15.33 -24.99
CA THR A 519 0.35 16.07 -26.03
C THR A 519 1.05 17.38 -26.32
N THR A 520 1.27 17.67 -27.59
CA THR A 520 1.98 18.86 -28.05
C THR A 520 1.02 20.00 -28.37
N HIS A 521 1.52 21.23 -28.46
CA HIS A 521 0.73 22.39 -28.83
C HIS A 521 1.52 23.35 -29.74
N ARG A 522 0.80 24.25 -30.42
CA ARG A 522 1.38 25.16 -31.42
C ARG A 522 2.36 26.19 -30.85
N ASP A 523 2.16 26.59 -29.60
CA ASP A 523 3.00 27.58 -28.89
C ASP A 523 4.36 27.01 -28.44
N LYS A 524 4.95 26.09 -29.22
CA LYS A 524 6.28 25.52 -28.99
C LYS A 524 6.43 24.88 -27.60
N GLY A 525 5.61 23.87 -27.34
CA GLY A 525 5.71 23.10 -26.11
C GLY A 525 4.93 21.79 -26.17
N ALA A 526 5.04 21.05 -25.08
CA ALA A 526 4.33 19.82 -24.84
C ALA A 526 3.86 19.76 -23.40
N THR A 527 2.76 19.05 -23.20
CA THR A 527 2.14 18.84 -21.91
C THR A 527 2.18 17.35 -21.62
N LEU A 528 2.73 16.99 -20.47
CA LEU A 528 2.74 15.63 -19.94
C LEU A 528 1.67 15.53 -18.86
N ILE A 529 0.64 14.72 -19.12
CA ILE A 529 -0.52 14.54 -18.24
C ILE A 529 -0.42 13.16 -17.60
N ASP A 530 -0.23 13.11 -16.29
CA ASP A 530 -0.24 11.85 -15.53
C ASP A 530 -1.69 11.45 -15.21
N ILE A 531 -2.24 10.55 -16.02
CA ILE A 531 -3.61 10.06 -15.83
C ILE A 531 -3.73 9.09 -14.65
N SER A 532 -2.62 8.59 -14.11
CA SER A 532 -2.60 7.76 -12.91
C SER A 532 -2.60 8.58 -11.60
N ASN A 533 -2.34 9.89 -11.69
CA ASN A 533 -2.24 10.80 -10.56
C ASN A 533 -3.18 12.00 -10.69
N ASN A 534 -4.49 11.73 -10.73
CA ASN A 534 -5.54 12.76 -10.79
C ASN A 534 -5.33 13.80 -11.92
N ASN A 535 -4.80 13.34 -13.06
CA ASN A 535 -4.46 14.18 -14.22
C ASN A 535 -3.48 15.32 -13.89
N SER A 536 -2.47 15.09 -13.05
CA SER A 536 -1.44 16.11 -12.79
C SER A 536 -0.71 16.48 -14.10
N ILE A 537 -0.46 17.77 -14.29
CA ILE A 537 0.03 18.33 -15.56
C ILE A 537 1.43 18.91 -15.37
N ASP A 538 2.35 18.50 -16.23
CA ASP A 538 3.67 19.11 -16.39
C ASP A 538 3.80 19.74 -17.78
N GLU A 539 3.97 21.05 -17.84
CA GLU A 539 4.25 21.77 -19.09
C GLU A 539 5.76 21.77 -19.39
N ILE A 540 6.10 21.46 -20.63
CA ILE A 540 7.48 21.29 -21.11
C ILE A 540 7.68 22.22 -22.29
N TYR A 541 8.59 23.17 -22.14
CA TYR A 541 8.96 24.04 -23.24
C TYR A 541 9.86 23.29 -24.23
N ILE A 542 9.46 23.30 -25.50
CA ILE A 542 10.20 22.66 -26.58
C ILE A 542 10.17 23.61 -27.77
N ASP A 543 11.31 24.16 -28.17
CA ASP A 543 11.41 25.04 -29.36
C ASP A 543 11.24 24.26 -30.67
N TYR A 544 10.03 23.74 -30.87
CA TYR A 544 9.60 22.93 -32.00
C TYR A 544 8.14 23.23 -32.28
N ASN A 545 7.81 23.63 -33.51
CA ASN A 545 6.43 23.81 -33.91
C ASN A 545 5.83 22.45 -34.31
N PHE A 546 4.82 22.02 -33.57
CA PHE A 546 4.18 20.72 -33.71
C PHE A 546 2.97 20.71 -34.66
N TYR A 547 2.66 21.81 -35.34
CA TYR A 547 1.55 21.82 -36.28
C TYR A 547 1.78 20.84 -37.45
N GLY A 548 0.81 19.97 -37.70
CA GLY A 548 0.88 18.93 -38.73
C GLY A 548 1.63 17.66 -38.29
N THR A 549 1.71 17.41 -36.97
CA THR A 549 2.36 16.22 -36.37
C THR A 549 1.37 15.27 -35.68
N PHE A 550 0.06 15.52 -35.81
CA PHE A 550 -1.01 14.74 -35.17
C PHE A 550 -0.83 13.22 -35.25
N GLN A 551 -0.48 12.71 -36.43
CA GLN A 551 -0.26 11.29 -36.70
C GLN A 551 1.22 10.90 -36.82
N SER A 552 2.12 11.87 -36.63
CA SER A 552 3.56 11.72 -36.86
C SER A 552 4.33 11.49 -35.56
N ILE A 553 3.67 10.92 -34.56
CA ILE A 553 4.19 10.73 -33.20
C ILE A 553 3.93 9.30 -32.72
N ILE A 554 4.93 8.69 -32.10
CA ILE A 554 4.85 7.33 -31.56
C ILE A 554 5.75 7.16 -30.33
N SER A 555 5.32 6.31 -29.39
CA SER A 555 6.08 5.97 -28.19
C SER A 555 6.67 4.57 -28.29
N ILE A 556 7.94 4.43 -27.88
CA ILE A 556 8.65 3.16 -27.80
C ILE A 556 9.48 3.16 -26.52
N GLY A 557 9.03 2.40 -25.52
CA GLY A 557 9.58 2.44 -24.17
C GLY A 557 9.43 3.84 -23.56
N GLU A 558 10.52 4.37 -23.00
CA GLU A 558 10.57 5.71 -22.40
C GLU A 558 10.69 6.86 -23.42
N TYR A 559 10.81 6.53 -24.72
CA TYR A 559 11.08 7.51 -25.77
C TYR A 559 9.85 7.79 -26.63
N ILE A 560 9.74 9.06 -27.04
CA ILE A 560 8.80 9.52 -28.06
C ILE A 560 9.59 9.89 -29.30
N TYR A 561 9.15 9.37 -30.44
CA TYR A 561 9.66 9.73 -31.74
C TYR A 561 8.61 10.57 -32.46
N LEU A 562 9.05 11.69 -33.02
CA LEU A 562 8.21 12.61 -33.79
C LEU A 562 8.88 12.95 -35.12
N PHE A 563 8.10 12.97 -36.19
CA PHE A 563 8.60 13.12 -37.57
C PHE A 563 7.88 14.27 -38.30
N GLY A 564 8.64 15.14 -38.94
CA GLY A 564 8.12 16.19 -39.81
C GLY A 564 7.32 17.27 -39.08
N GLY A 565 6.34 17.82 -39.79
CA GLY A 565 5.49 18.92 -39.35
C GLY A 565 5.58 20.11 -40.30
N HIS A 566 4.54 20.94 -40.33
CA HIS A 566 4.37 21.97 -41.35
C HIS A 566 5.56 22.96 -41.43
N HIS A 567 6.18 23.26 -40.29
CA HIS A 567 7.36 24.13 -40.18
C HIS A 567 8.67 23.38 -39.96
N ASN A 568 8.62 22.04 -39.91
CA ASN A 568 9.74 21.16 -39.59
C ASN A 568 9.80 19.96 -40.55
N LEU A 569 9.45 20.18 -41.82
CA LEU A 569 9.20 19.14 -42.82
C LEU A 569 10.32 18.08 -42.94
N GLY A 570 11.58 18.51 -42.83
CA GLY A 570 12.75 17.65 -42.94
C GLY A 570 13.38 17.23 -41.62
N LYS A 571 12.71 17.45 -40.47
CA LYS A 571 13.27 17.14 -39.15
C LYS A 571 12.54 15.99 -38.47
N TRP A 572 13.23 15.32 -37.56
CA TRP A 572 12.64 14.41 -36.60
C TRP A 572 13.22 14.66 -35.21
N MET A 573 12.54 14.17 -34.18
CA MET A 573 12.91 14.37 -32.79
C MET A 573 12.76 13.06 -32.00
N LYS A 574 13.69 12.83 -31.07
CA LYS A 574 13.60 11.83 -30.00
C LYS A 574 13.53 12.56 -28.67
N PHE A 575 12.43 12.38 -27.96
CA PHE A 575 12.19 12.95 -26.63
C PHE A 575 12.17 11.83 -25.59
N SER A 576 12.74 12.07 -24.40
CA SER A 576 12.77 11.12 -23.30
C SER A 576 11.83 11.57 -22.18
N ILE A 577 10.86 10.72 -21.83
CA ILE A 577 9.93 10.98 -20.73
C ILE A 577 10.66 11.03 -19.39
N LYS A 578 11.69 10.19 -19.23
CA LYS A 578 12.47 10.09 -18.00
C LYS A 578 13.26 11.36 -17.69
N SER A 579 13.97 11.90 -18.68
CA SER A 579 14.75 13.15 -18.53
C SER A 579 13.91 14.41 -18.77
N LYS A 580 12.67 14.24 -19.28
CA LYS A 580 11.79 15.32 -19.74
C LYS A 580 12.49 16.28 -20.71
N SER A 581 13.35 15.74 -21.57
CA SER A 581 14.17 16.52 -22.48
C SER A 581 14.28 15.88 -23.86
N ILE A 582 14.70 16.69 -24.82
CA ILE A 582 15.02 16.23 -26.17
C ILE A 582 16.39 15.58 -26.15
N GLU A 583 16.43 14.29 -26.47
CA GLU A 583 17.68 13.52 -26.60
C GLU A 583 18.35 13.79 -27.95
N LYS A 584 17.55 13.95 -29.00
CA LYS A 584 18.06 14.19 -30.35
C LYS A 584 17.06 14.91 -31.23
N ILE A 585 17.56 15.85 -32.04
CA ILE A 585 16.88 16.38 -33.23
C ILE A 585 17.77 16.01 -34.42
N GLY A 586 17.18 15.42 -35.45
CA GLY A 586 17.89 15.05 -36.66
C GLY A 586 17.12 15.47 -37.91
N TYR A 587 17.70 15.19 -39.06
CA TYR A 587 17.08 15.40 -40.37
C TYR A 587 16.60 14.07 -40.95
N LEU A 588 15.58 14.11 -41.81
CA LEU A 588 15.03 12.96 -42.55
C LEU A 588 15.96 12.54 -43.70
N GLU A 589 17.26 12.37 -43.42
CA GLU A 589 18.28 12.08 -44.44
C GLU A 589 18.00 10.76 -45.15
N GLY A 590 18.02 10.79 -46.48
CA GLY A 590 17.78 9.62 -47.34
C GLY A 590 16.33 9.46 -47.80
N ILE A 591 15.40 10.29 -47.33
CA ILE A 591 14.00 10.34 -47.77
C ILE A 591 13.55 11.80 -48.00
N ASN A 592 12.38 12.03 -48.60
CA ASN A 592 11.91 13.40 -48.87
C ASN A 592 11.19 14.02 -47.65
N ASP A 593 11.36 15.31 -47.44
CA ASP A 593 10.65 16.05 -46.39
C ASP A 593 9.11 15.99 -46.57
N ASP A 594 8.34 15.93 -45.47
CA ASP A 594 6.88 15.93 -45.52
C ASP A 594 6.21 16.38 -44.20
N PHE A 595 4.89 16.54 -44.21
CA PHE A 595 4.04 16.79 -43.03
C PHE A 595 2.80 15.89 -43.06
N ASN A 596 2.07 15.81 -41.94
CA ASN A 596 0.93 14.89 -41.80
C ASN A 596 1.30 13.44 -42.12
N ILE A 597 2.53 13.05 -41.79
CA ILE A 597 3.02 11.68 -41.94
C ILE A 597 2.28 10.82 -40.90
N SER A 598 1.72 9.68 -41.29
CA SER A 598 1.19 8.74 -40.31
C SER A 598 2.25 7.71 -39.96
N VAL A 599 2.44 7.41 -38.68
CA VAL A 599 3.48 6.48 -38.23
C VAL A 599 2.92 5.26 -37.49
N CYS A 600 3.58 4.12 -37.64
CA CYS A 600 3.34 2.92 -36.85
C CYS A 600 4.65 2.17 -36.56
N TYR A 601 4.71 1.42 -35.47
CA TYR A 601 5.89 0.66 -35.06
C TYR A 601 5.65 -0.84 -35.29
N ASP A 602 6.66 -1.55 -35.79
CA ASP A 602 6.57 -2.99 -36.06
C ASP A 602 6.72 -3.88 -34.83
N GLY A 603 6.99 -3.30 -33.66
CA GLY A 603 7.27 -4.04 -32.45
C GLY A 603 8.73 -4.50 -32.31
N LEU A 604 9.59 -4.24 -33.30
CA LEU A 604 10.97 -4.72 -33.36
C LEU A 604 12.00 -3.59 -33.34
N ASP A 605 12.21 -2.92 -34.47
CA ASP A 605 13.22 -1.89 -34.61
C ASP A 605 12.92 -0.85 -35.69
N HIS A 606 11.78 -0.94 -36.39
CA HIS A 606 11.40 0.02 -37.41
C HIS A 606 10.09 0.74 -37.12
N ILE A 607 10.13 2.06 -37.26
CA ILE A 607 8.93 2.90 -37.38
C ILE A 607 8.66 3.11 -38.87
N TYR A 608 7.47 2.79 -39.34
CA TYR A 608 7.04 3.03 -40.72
C TYR A 608 6.43 4.42 -40.80
N LEU A 609 6.87 5.21 -41.79
CA LEU A 609 6.36 6.54 -42.12
C LEU A 609 5.52 6.41 -43.38
N VAL A 610 4.21 6.62 -43.27
CA VAL A 610 3.22 6.30 -44.31
C VAL A 610 2.62 7.57 -44.86
N SER A 611 2.94 7.83 -46.14
CA SER A 611 2.48 8.98 -46.90
C SER A 611 2.84 10.31 -46.24
N GLY A 612 2.35 11.39 -46.83
CA GLY A 612 2.26 12.70 -46.19
C GLY A 612 1.47 13.66 -47.06
N GLY A 613 1.46 14.94 -46.70
CA GLY A 613 0.73 15.96 -47.45
C GLY A 613 1.27 16.17 -48.87
N LYS A 614 2.52 15.80 -49.15
CA LYS A 614 3.18 16.01 -50.45
C LYS A 614 3.57 14.72 -51.17
N THR A 615 3.65 13.61 -50.46
CA THR A 615 4.25 12.40 -51.01
C THR A 615 3.39 11.17 -50.82
N ASN A 616 3.62 10.19 -51.69
CA ASN A 616 2.84 8.97 -51.78
C ASN A 616 3.78 7.76 -51.72
N ARG A 617 4.34 7.52 -50.54
CA ARG A 617 5.38 6.52 -50.29
C ARG A 617 5.32 6.01 -48.86
N ILE A 618 6.03 4.92 -48.60
CA ILE A 618 6.26 4.37 -47.28
C ILE A 618 7.76 4.30 -47.10
N ASP A 619 8.23 4.93 -46.03
CA ASP A 619 9.61 4.84 -45.56
C ASP A 619 9.65 4.13 -44.22
N ARG A 620 10.86 3.79 -43.77
CA ARG A 620 11.07 3.23 -42.44
C ARG A 620 12.24 3.92 -41.75
N PHE A 621 12.15 4.03 -40.44
CA PHE A 621 13.18 4.57 -39.57
C PHE A 621 13.63 3.50 -38.60
N ASN A 622 14.91 3.12 -38.66
CA ASN A 622 15.49 2.15 -37.73
C ASN A 622 15.89 2.83 -36.42
N ILE A 623 15.26 2.45 -35.31
CA ILE A 623 15.45 3.11 -34.00
C ILE A 623 16.81 2.82 -33.37
N LYS A 624 17.53 1.77 -33.81
CA LYS A 624 18.87 1.42 -33.31
C LYS A 624 19.94 2.21 -34.05
N THR A 625 19.84 2.28 -35.37
CA THR A 625 20.84 2.98 -36.20
C THR A 625 20.53 4.47 -36.39
N MET A 626 19.30 4.89 -36.09
CA MET A 626 18.77 6.24 -36.34
C MET A 626 18.89 6.66 -37.82
N LYS A 627 18.59 5.74 -38.74
CA LYS A 627 18.67 5.94 -40.20
C LYS A 627 17.32 5.68 -40.87
N PHE A 628 17.07 6.37 -41.97
CA PHE A 628 15.89 6.18 -42.81
C PHE A 628 16.23 5.33 -44.03
N ASP A 629 15.29 4.50 -44.44
CA ASP A 629 15.31 3.79 -45.73
C ASP A 629 13.97 3.96 -46.44
N HIS A 630 14.00 4.06 -47.77
CA HIS A 630 12.81 3.91 -48.59
C HIS A 630 12.30 2.46 -48.55
N TYR A 631 11.02 2.26 -48.22
CA TYR A 631 10.43 0.91 -48.09
C TYR A 631 9.57 0.51 -49.29
N HIS A 632 8.60 1.35 -49.66
CA HIS A 632 7.66 1.05 -50.74
C HIS A 632 7.10 2.33 -51.38
N LYS A 633 6.93 2.34 -52.71
CA LYS A 633 6.25 3.42 -53.43
C LYS A 633 4.80 3.00 -53.66
N LEU A 634 3.86 3.81 -53.17
CA LEU A 634 2.44 3.50 -53.31
C LEU A 634 2.00 3.64 -54.78
N PRO A 635 1.12 2.74 -55.28
CA PRO A 635 0.80 2.66 -56.71
C PRO A 635 -0.01 3.86 -57.25
N LYS A 636 -0.74 4.56 -56.38
CA LYS A 636 -1.56 5.74 -56.70
C LYS A 636 -1.62 6.66 -55.48
N GLU A 637 -2.06 7.90 -55.65
CA GLU A 637 -2.12 8.88 -54.57
C GLU A 637 -3.19 8.52 -53.53
N TYR A 638 -2.75 8.27 -52.28
CA TYR A 638 -3.63 8.06 -51.12
C TYR A 638 -3.75 9.30 -50.22
N TYR A 639 -3.08 10.40 -50.57
CA TYR A 639 -3.03 11.65 -49.78
C TYR A 639 -2.53 11.44 -48.33
N SER A 640 -2.79 12.40 -47.44
CA SER A 640 -2.49 12.29 -46.01
C SER A 640 -3.23 11.11 -45.39
N GLN A 641 -2.59 10.39 -44.47
CA GLN A 641 -3.23 9.31 -43.73
C GLN A 641 -3.58 9.78 -42.32
N VAL A 642 -4.79 9.47 -41.87
CA VAL A 642 -5.29 9.90 -40.55
C VAL A 642 -5.01 8.90 -39.43
N SER A 643 -4.55 7.69 -39.74
CA SER A 643 -4.21 6.65 -38.78
C SER A 643 -3.58 5.46 -39.51
N THR A 644 -2.54 4.85 -38.92
CA THR A 644 -1.86 3.68 -39.50
C THR A 644 -1.52 2.68 -38.39
N MET A 645 -1.75 1.40 -38.63
CA MET A 645 -1.35 0.33 -37.71
C MET A 645 -0.75 -0.86 -38.44
N ILE A 646 0.04 -1.67 -37.73
CA ILE A 646 0.43 -3.01 -38.18
C ILE A 646 -0.41 -4.03 -37.44
N PHE A 647 -1.11 -4.90 -38.19
CA PHE A 647 -1.96 -5.95 -37.65
C PHE A 647 -1.81 -7.22 -38.48
N LYS A 648 -1.53 -8.35 -37.82
CA LYS A 648 -1.35 -9.68 -38.45
C LYS A 648 -0.42 -9.67 -39.67
N GLY A 649 0.74 -8.99 -39.55
CA GLY A 649 1.77 -8.94 -40.59
C GLY A 649 1.49 -7.98 -41.77
N ALA A 650 0.40 -7.22 -41.71
CA ALA A 650 0.08 -6.22 -42.73
C ALA A 650 -0.04 -4.83 -42.11
N LEU A 651 0.35 -3.81 -42.88
CA LEU A 651 0.17 -2.41 -42.54
C LEU A 651 -1.16 -1.94 -43.11
N TYR A 652 -2.02 -1.39 -42.26
CA TYR A 652 -3.29 -0.80 -42.62
C TYR A 652 -3.24 0.70 -42.41
N SER A 653 -3.77 1.48 -43.35
CA SER A 653 -3.77 2.94 -43.25
C SER A 653 -5.09 3.53 -43.75
N VAL A 654 -5.61 4.52 -43.02
CA VAL A 654 -6.89 5.19 -43.29
C VAL A 654 -6.60 6.52 -43.98
N SER A 655 -7.10 6.70 -45.20
CA SER A 655 -6.84 7.89 -45.99
C SER A 655 -7.73 9.06 -45.56
N GLN A 656 -7.14 10.25 -45.45
CA GLN A 656 -7.86 11.47 -45.10
C GLN A 656 -8.76 11.91 -46.25
N ASP A 657 -9.99 12.31 -45.95
CA ASP A 657 -10.96 12.86 -46.91
C ASP A 657 -11.29 11.90 -48.08
N GLN A 658 -10.89 10.63 -47.97
CA GLN A 658 -11.20 9.55 -48.89
C GLN A 658 -11.86 8.42 -48.12
N ASN A 659 -12.93 7.86 -48.66
CA ASN A 659 -13.65 6.75 -48.07
C ASN A 659 -12.93 5.41 -48.32
N LEU A 660 -11.64 5.38 -47.98
CA LEU A 660 -10.68 4.35 -48.37
C LEU A 660 -9.74 3.99 -47.21
N ILE A 661 -9.54 2.69 -47.03
CA ILE A 661 -8.46 2.11 -46.24
C ILE A 661 -7.62 1.26 -47.19
N PHE A 662 -6.29 1.38 -47.14
CA PHE A 662 -5.43 0.44 -47.85
C PHE A 662 -4.69 -0.47 -46.87
N LYS A 663 -4.40 -1.67 -47.35
CA LYS A 663 -3.61 -2.71 -46.68
C LYS A 663 -2.38 -2.99 -47.53
N LEU A 664 -1.19 -2.87 -46.94
CA LEU A 664 0.07 -3.33 -47.49
C LEU A 664 0.49 -4.62 -46.79
N ASP A 665 0.59 -5.71 -47.53
CA ASP A 665 1.28 -6.92 -47.04
C ASP A 665 2.77 -6.60 -46.90
N LEU A 666 3.32 -6.70 -45.67
CA LEU A 666 4.71 -6.33 -45.44
C LEU A 666 5.70 -7.34 -46.04
N ALA A 667 5.33 -8.61 -46.19
CA ALA A 667 6.19 -9.63 -46.78
C ALA A 667 6.25 -9.50 -48.31
N ASN A 668 5.07 -9.39 -48.94
CA ASN A 668 4.94 -9.41 -50.40
C ASN A 668 4.93 -8.01 -51.02
N ARG A 669 4.80 -6.96 -50.21
CA ARG A 669 4.68 -5.56 -50.62
C ARG A 669 3.53 -5.30 -51.60
N THR A 670 2.46 -6.07 -51.48
CA THR A 670 1.25 -5.90 -52.28
C THR A 670 0.26 -4.98 -51.57
N VAL A 671 -0.23 -3.97 -52.28
CA VAL A 671 -1.25 -3.05 -51.78
C VAL A 671 -2.64 -3.52 -52.24
N THR A 672 -3.55 -3.65 -51.29
CA THR A 672 -4.97 -3.90 -51.53
C THR A 672 -5.80 -2.79 -50.92
N GLU A 673 -6.90 -2.46 -51.57
CA GLU A 673 -7.75 -1.35 -51.19
C GLU A 673 -9.09 -1.83 -50.68
N GLN A 674 -9.63 -1.08 -49.73
CA GLN A 674 -10.94 -1.32 -49.18
C GLN A 674 -11.72 -0.01 -49.06
N GLN A 675 -12.84 0.05 -49.77
CA GLN A 675 -13.83 1.11 -49.62
C GLN A 675 -14.54 0.98 -48.27
N ILE A 676 -14.72 2.12 -47.61
CA ILE A 676 -15.55 2.29 -46.42
C ILE A 676 -16.67 3.29 -46.74
N ASP A 677 -17.73 3.30 -45.94
CA ASP A 677 -18.91 4.15 -46.13
C ASP A 677 -18.77 5.53 -45.49
N THR A 678 -17.57 5.89 -45.05
CA THR A 678 -17.29 7.00 -44.15
C THR A 678 -16.11 7.81 -44.66
N ILE A 679 -16.19 9.15 -44.58
CA ILE A 679 -15.13 10.06 -45.03
C ILE A 679 -14.26 10.43 -43.81
N PRO A 680 -13.07 9.83 -43.62
CA PRO A 680 -12.25 10.02 -42.42
C PRO A 680 -11.68 11.44 -42.36
N TYR A 681 -11.93 12.15 -41.25
CA TYR A 681 -11.26 13.41 -40.95
C TYR A 681 -10.09 13.22 -39.99
N THR A 682 -10.31 12.46 -38.91
CA THR A 682 -9.26 11.97 -38.00
C THR A 682 -9.57 10.54 -37.59
N ALA A 683 -8.55 9.79 -37.18
CA ALA A 683 -8.73 8.45 -36.66
C ALA A 683 -7.65 8.08 -35.63
N CYS A 684 -7.93 7.04 -34.86
CA CYS A 684 -6.95 6.32 -34.06
C CYS A 684 -7.20 4.81 -34.17
N HIS A 685 -6.38 3.99 -33.52
CA HIS A 685 -6.50 2.53 -33.56
C HIS A 685 -6.14 1.89 -32.22
N ASP A 686 -6.64 0.68 -31.97
CA ASP A 686 -6.34 -0.10 -30.77
C ASP A 686 -5.18 -1.10 -30.92
N ASN A 687 -4.53 -1.12 -32.10
CA ASN A 687 -3.54 -2.14 -32.49
C ASN A 687 -4.08 -3.58 -32.55
N ASN A 688 -5.40 -3.76 -32.46
CA ASN A 688 -6.07 -5.05 -32.47
C ASN A 688 -7.12 -5.13 -33.58
N GLY A 689 -6.83 -4.49 -34.72
CA GLY A 689 -7.65 -4.54 -35.92
C GLY A 689 -8.77 -3.49 -35.96
N ASN A 690 -8.98 -2.68 -34.91
CA ASN A 690 -10.03 -1.67 -34.92
C ASN A 690 -9.47 -0.26 -35.16
N PHE A 691 -10.05 0.44 -36.13
CA PHE A 691 -9.94 1.87 -36.30
C PHE A 691 -11.15 2.57 -35.69
N PHE A 692 -10.92 3.70 -35.02
CA PHE A 692 -11.97 4.61 -34.59
C PHE A 692 -11.88 5.85 -35.45
N ILE A 693 -12.91 6.11 -36.25
CA ILE A 693 -12.89 7.10 -37.33
C ILE A 693 -13.94 8.15 -37.05
N PHE A 694 -13.51 9.41 -37.05
CA PHE A 694 -14.39 10.57 -36.96
C PHE A 694 -14.59 11.18 -38.36
N ASP A 695 -15.86 11.24 -38.78
CA ASP A 695 -16.31 11.80 -40.05
C ASP A 695 -16.96 13.15 -39.80
N ARG A 696 -16.20 14.20 -40.11
CA ARG A 696 -16.63 15.59 -39.96
C ARG A 696 -17.80 15.93 -40.90
N THR A 697 -17.80 15.38 -42.11
CA THR A 697 -18.77 15.76 -43.15
C THR A 697 -20.17 15.31 -42.77
N ASN A 698 -20.29 14.11 -42.20
CA ASN A 698 -21.57 13.53 -41.81
C ASN A 698 -21.82 13.59 -40.29
N ALA A 699 -20.91 14.21 -39.52
CA ALA A 699 -20.95 14.23 -38.06
C ALA A 699 -21.12 12.83 -37.44
N ARG A 700 -20.37 11.83 -37.96
CA ARG A 700 -20.42 10.45 -37.49
C ARG A 700 -19.13 10.07 -36.75
N PHE A 701 -19.28 9.21 -35.74
CA PHE A 701 -18.16 8.53 -35.11
C PHE A 701 -18.38 7.03 -35.25
N ILE A 702 -17.40 6.30 -35.80
CA ILE A 702 -17.53 4.87 -36.07
C ILE A 702 -16.32 4.10 -35.55
N LYS A 703 -16.55 2.82 -35.24
CA LYS A 703 -15.52 1.80 -35.09
C LYS A 703 -15.56 0.91 -36.33
N TYR A 704 -14.42 0.75 -36.99
CA TYR A 704 -14.27 -0.07 -38.18
C TYR A 704 -13.22 -1.16 -37.92
N ASN A 705 -13.58 -2.43 -38.10
CA ASN A 705 -12.65 -3.55 -37.91
C ASN A 705 -12.11 -4.04 -39.26
N VAL A 706 -10.79 -4.15 -39.40
CA VAL A 706 -10.13 -4.49 -40.68
C VAL A 706 -10.19 -5.99 -41.02
N GLU A 707 -10.51 -6.85 -40.06
CA GLU A 707 -10.55 -8.31 -40.24
C GLU A 707 -11.91 -8.76 -40.74
N ASP A 708 -12.98 -8.43 -40.00
CA ASP A 708 -14.35 -8.80 -40.35
C ASP A 708 -15.07 -7.77 -41.24
N LYS A 709 -14.45 -6.59 -41.43
CA LYS A 709 -14.97 -5.47 -42.24
C LYS A 709 -16.27 -4.88 -41.69
N GLN A 710 -16.54 -5.06 -40.41
CA GLN A 710 -17.72 -4.51 -39.76
C GLN A 710 -17.53 -3.06 -39.34
N THR A 711 -18.59 -2.27 -39.54
CA THR A 711 -18.72 -0.89 -39.06
C THR A 711 -19.75 -0.85 -37.93
N VAL A 712 -19.35 -0.30 -36.79
CA VAL A 712 -20.22 -0.03 -35.65
C VAL A 712 -20.33 1.48 -35.46
N HIS A 713 -21.55 2.00 -35.44
CA HIS A 713 -21.79 3.41 -35.14
C HIS A 713 -21.66 3.66 -33.63
N LEU A 714 -20.82 4.61 -33.28
CA LEU A 714 -20.58 5.05 -31.91
C LEU A 714 -21.35 6.34 -31.62
N TYR A 715 -21.55 6.64 -30.34
CA TYR A 715 -22.14 7.91 -29.92
C TYR A 715 -21.29 9.10 -30.41
N TYR A 716 -21.96 10.16 -30.87
CA TYR A 716 -21.31 11.33 -31.42
C TYR A 716 -20.42 12.05 -30.39
N ILE A 717 -19.23 12.49 -30.82
CA ILE A 717 -18.33 13.31 -30.00
C ILE A 717 -18.78 14.78 -30.13
N PRO A 718 -19.16 15.46 -29.03
CA PRO A 718 -19.64 16.84 -29.05
C PRO A 718 -18.51 17.87 -29.24
N ALA A 719 -17.70 17.70 -30.29
CA ALA A 719 -16.61 18.59 -30.60
C ALA A 719 -17.11 19.97 -31.03
N LEU A 720 -16.47 21.04 -30.53
CA LEU A 720 -16.72 22.40 -31.01
C LEU A 720 -16.33 22.46 -32.50
N ASP A 721 -17.13 23.13 -33.33
CA ASP A 721 -16.99 23.19 -34.79
C ASP A 721 -16.91 21.82 -35.51
N GLY A 722 -17.35 20.74 -34.84
CA GLY A 722 -17.34 19.39 -35.40
C GLY A 722 -15.95 18.85 -35.72
N ARG A 723 -14.91 19.17 -34.94
CA ARG A 723 -13.54 18.66 -35.16
C ARG A 723 -12.96 17.98 -33.92
N ALA A 724 -12.65 16.69 -34.02
CA ALA A 724 -11.98 15.92 -32.97
C ALA A 724 -10.59 15.43 -33.42
N TYR A 725 -9.66 15.23 -32.49
CA TYR A 725 -8.27 14.80 -32.74
C TYR A 725 -7.94 13.59 -31.86
N LEU A 726 -8.28 12.41 -32.38
CA LEU A 726 -8.41 11.19 -31.61
C LEU A 726 -7.09 10.53 -31.22
N ARG A 727 -7.04 9.99 -30.00
CA ARG A 727 -5.98 9.12 -29.50
C ARG A 727 -6.57 7.99 -28.67
N TYR A 728 -6.28 6.75 -29.04
CA TYR A 728 -6.69 5.58 -28.28
C TYR A 728 -5.79 5.35 -27.05
N TYR A 729 -6.41 4.92 -25.96
CA TYR A 729 -5.76 4.44 -24.75
C TYR A 729 -6.52 3.23 -24.21
N ARG A 730 -5.79 2.19 -23.80
CA ARG A 730 -6.35 1.07 -23.06
C ARG A 730 -5.92 1.17 -21.60
N GLU A 731 -6.84 1.50 -20.73
CA GLU A 731 -6.57 1.60 -19.28
C GLU A 731 -6.46 0.22 -18.64
N SER A 732 -7.33 -0.70 -19.06
CA SER A 732 -7.37 -2.06 -18.56
C SER A 732 -7.83 -3.04 -19.64
N PRO A 733 -7.84 -4.36 -19.38
CA PRO A 733 -8.42 -5.32 -20.31
C PRO A 733 -9.88 -5.03 -20.68
N THR A 734 -10.62 -4.33 -19.82
CA THR A 734 -12.06 -4.07 -19.91
C THR A 734 -12.42 -2.59 -19.97
N SER A 735 -11.44 -1.68 -19.99
CA SER A 735 -11.63 -0.24 -19.99
C SER A 735 -10.72 0.39 -21.04
N SER A 736 -11.33 1.06 -22.01
CA SER A 736 -10.64 1.69 -23.13
C SER A 736 -11.24 3.07 -23.39
N PHE A 737 -10.36 4.04 -23.62
CA PHE A 737 -10.74 5.41 -23.86
C PHE A 737 -10.20 5.92 -25.19
N ILE A 738 -10.93 6.87 -25.75
CA ILE A 738 -10.46 7.72 -26.84
C ILE A 738 -10.41 9.14 -26.33
N TYR A 739 -9.22 9.72 -26.32
CA TYR A 739 -9.02 11.12 -26.01
C TYR A 739 -9.06 11.95 -27.28
N SER A 740 -9.63 13.15 -27.19
CA SER A 740 -9.52 14.16 -28.23
C SER A 740 -8.79 15.38 -27.69
N PHE A 741 -7.71 15.81 -28.35
CA PHE A 741 -6.91 16.98 -27.98
C PHE A 741 -7.10 18.13 -28.97
N GLY A 742 -8.22 18.84 -28.84
CA GLY A 742 -8.54 20.02 -29.65
C GLY A 742 -8.01 21.33 -29.07
N GLY A 743 -7.71 21.36 -27.78
CA GLY A 743 -7.27 22.54 -27.04
C GLY A 743 -8.37 23.60 -26.91
N VAL A 744 -7.97 24.86 -26.70
CA VAL A 744 -8.88 26.00 -26.50
C VAL A 744 -9.92 26.19 -27.61
N ARG A 745 -9.59 25.77 -28.83
CA ARG A 745 -10.43 26.01 -30.02
C ARG A 745 -11.52 24.96 -30.22
N TYR A 746 -11.20 23.70 -30.01
CA TYR A 746 -12.10 22.59 -30.32
C TYR A 746 -12.57 21.81 -29.08
N GLY A 747 -12.03 22.14 -27.90
CA GLY A 747 -12.24 21.42 -26.67
C GLY A 747 -11.42 20.14 -26.57
N ASN A 748 -11.29 19.61 -25.35
CA ASN A 748 -10.72 18.29 -25.12
C ASN A 748 -11.80 17.37 -24.55
N PHE A 749 -11.75 16.09 -24.95
CA PHE A 749 -12.76 15.11 -24.56
C PHE A 749 -12.13 13.77 -24.24
N LYS A 750 -12.80 13.02 -23.36
CA LYS A 750 -12.52 11.62 -23.06
C LYS A 750 -13.78 10.83 -23.42
N TYR A 751 -13.62 9.80 -24.23
CA TYR A 751 -14.70 8.96 -24.71
C TYR A 751 -14.50 7.54 -24.18
N SER A 752 -15.45 7.01 -23.41
CA SER A 752 -15.48 5.62 -22.94
C SER A 752 -16.04 4.73 -24.05
N ILE A 753 -15.25 3.78 -24.54
CA ILE A 753 -15.66 2.87 -25.62
C ILE A 753 -16.73 1.92 -25.10
N GLU A 754 -16.54 1.38 -23.90
CA GLU A 754 -17.43 0.40 -23.30
C GLU A 754 -18.78 1.00 -22.89
N ASP A 755 -18.80 2.24 -22.40
CA ASP A 755 -20.04 2.94 -22.03
C ASP A 755 -20.67 3.70 -23.21
N ASN A 756 -19.95 3.84 -24.32
CA ASN A 756 -20.38 4.62 -25.50
C ASN A 756 -20.73 6.07 -25.11
N GLN A 757 -19.95 6.67 -24.20
CA GLN A 757 -20.20 7.99 -23.61
C GLN A 757 -18.99 8.91 -23.77
N CYS A 758 -19.25 10.21 -23.90
CA CYS A 758 -18.24 11.25 -24.03
C CYS A 758 -18.35 12.27 -22.90
N GLU A 759 -17.23 12.58 -22.25
CA GLU A 759 -17.14 13.63 -21.23
C GLU A 759 -16.06 14.67 -21.57
N PRO A 760 -16.21 15.94 -21.15
CA PRO A 760 -15.16 16.93 -21.33
C PRO A 760 -13.92 16.58 -20.49
N PHE A 761 -12.75 16.67 -21.10
CA PHE A 761 -11.45 16.47 -20.47
C PHE A 761 -10.69 17.81 -20.43
N LEU A 762 -9.81 18.06 -19.46
CA LEU A 762 -9.00 19.29 -19.37
C LEU A 762 -9.75 20.60 -19.71
N LYS A 763 -10.86 20.87 -19.00
CA LYS A 763 -11.79 21.98 -19.31
C LYS A 763 -11.14 23.38 -19.33
N ASN A 764 -10.01 23.54 -18.65
CA ASN A 764 -9.31 24.81 -18.51
C ASN A 764 -8.07 24.93 -19.42
N ASP A 765 -7.93 24.05 -20.42
CA ASP A 765 -6.81 24.08 -21.37
C ASP A 765 -6.92 25.30 -22.29
N ASN A 766 -5.91 26.16 -22.21
CA ASN A 766 -5.82 27.39 -22.98
C ASN A 766 -4.88 27.24 -24.19
N LEU A 767 -4.30 26.06 -24.42
CA LEU A 767 -3.34 25.82 -25.49
C LEU A 767 -4.03 25.37 -26.78
N GLU A 768 -3.46 25.74 -27.94
CA GLU A 768 -3.97 25.30 -29.24
C GLU A 768 -3.29 23.98 -29.66
N ARG A 769 -4.04 22.86 -29.57
CA ARG A 769 -3.52 21.49 -29.78
C ARG A 769 -3.94 20.83 -31.09
N HIS A 770 -4.79 21.51 -31.84
CA HIS A 770 -5.34 20.94 -33.05
C HIS A 770 -4.26 20.67 -34.11
N TRP A 771 -4.32 19.51 -34.76
CA TRP A 771 -3.28 18.98 -35.65
C TRP A 771 -1.87 18.82 -35.02
N CYS A 772 -1.77 18.86 -33.69
CA CYS A 772 -0.52 18.59 -32.96
C CYS A 772 -0.48 17.12 -32.51
N GLY A 773 0.73 16.57 -32.41
CA GLY A 773 0.96 15.19 -32.00
C GLY A 773 0.52 14.96 -30.55
N SER A 774 -0.18 13.84 -30.33
CA SER A 774 -0.41 13.30 -28.99
C SER A 774 -0.15 11.79 -28.97
N ILE A 775 0.30 11.28 -27.83
CA ILE A 775 0.66 9.88 -27.64
C ILE A 775 0.46 9.48 -26.17
N VAL A 776 0.07 8.24 -25.95
CA VAL A 776 -0.05 7.65 -24.60
C VAL A 776 1.18 6.79 -24.34
N ILE A 777 1.69 6.82 -23.11
CA ILE A 777 2.96 6.20 -22.72
C ILE A 777 2.78 5.57 -21.35
N ASN A 778 3.13 4.29 -21.26
CA ASN A 778 3.21 3.56 -20.00
C ASN A 778 4.69 3.53 -19.61
N TYR A 779 5.07 4.24 -18.56
CA TYR A 779 6.46 4.37 -18.11
C TYR A 779 6.59 4.04 -16.62
#